data_AF-A0A8J4Q6Z3-F1
#
_entry.id   AF-A0A8J4Q6Z3-F1
#
_cell.length_a   1.000
_cell.length_b   1.000
_cell.length_c   1.000
_cell.angle_alpha   90.00
_cell.angle_beta   90.00
_cell.angle_gamma   90.00
#
_symmetry.space_group_name_H-M   'P 1'
#
loop_
_entity.id
_entity.type
_entity.pdbx_description
1 polymer ?
#
loop_
_entity_poly.entity_id
_entity_poly.type
_entity_poly.pdbx_seq_one_letter_code
_entity_poly.pdbx_strand_id
1 'polypeptide(L)'
;MWGFIISTDSGHSLARVKWFYKKKRTGDSLNSSSHLVSSKGAFTLGFFHPCTNTNNSYLGIWFTNDRKKRVWVGNRNASVVNTSAVLTLETTGSLKIMSQGGDAVTLSPSQVTNDNSTISATLLDSGNFVLQELNSNGTLKRLLWQSFDKPTDALLPGMKLGVNHKNRSTWSLTSWLDNVIPAPGPFSLEWDHKGHQMIIRRHGVEFWTSGVLKETENCNGYNTDGGCKRWLPRCRHHDDMFDKRSGYFIHEPDHTSLDNNTSHTLNDCKVACWNQCGCDAYTSLYDNQTGCKFWFDKGEFFQDLSGVIPPIYVLIPKPSQNYTKKPTWIGFVIGGTTALLVIFLCILYYLSRRRNVILEGENDATIDDGLLELVNSDRFTSAHGSQNDTKQGHDLRVFNYNFIMAATNCFSLENKLGEGGFGLVYKGKIPKGQEIAVKRLSRNSGQGISEFKNELILISELQHMNLVRLLGCCIHGEERMLIYEYMPNKSLDCFLFDSTKSKMLDWPKRFSIIEGIAQGLLYLHKYSRLRVIHRDLKASNVLLDENMNPKISDFGMARIFQQNELEANTKRVVGTYGYMSPEYAMEGIFSVKSDVYSFGVLMLEIVSGRKNNSFSHTEHSVNLVGYAWELWKEGATLNLMDPALTDSCFEDQMLQCIHIEKQLKHIYLTKNQKLTRYMGCPFPILLHDEDSLNDK
;
A
#
# COMPACT_ATOMS: atom_id res chain seq x y z
N MET A 1 15.18 34.21 38.46
CA MET A 1 14.40 35.14 39.30
C MET A 1 13.41 34.31 40.09
N TRP A 2 13.44 34.40 41.42
CA TRP A 2 12.70 33.55 42.38
C TRP A 2 11.32 34.15 42.75
N GLY A 3 10.40 33.36 43.33
CA GLY A 3 9.24 33.84 44.09
C GLY A 3 8.22 32.74 44.50
N PHE A 4 8.03 32.54 45.82
CA PHE A 4 7.03 31.69 46.50
C PHE A 4 5.74 32.49 46.84
N ILE A 5 4.61 31.80 47.14
CA ILE A 5 3.75 31.94 48.36
C ILE A 5 2.56 30.95 48.31
N ILE A 6 2.20 30.46 49.51
CA ILE A 6 1.19 29.45 49.90
C ILE A 6 -0.20 30.08 50.08
N SER A 7 -1.28 29.36 49.82
CA SER A 7 -2.54 29.47 50.62
C SER A 7 -3.34 28.16 50.54
N THR A 8 -3.81 27.72 51.71
CA THR A 8 -4.68 26.56 51.99
C THR A 8 -6.13 27.01 52.17
N ASP A 9 -7.08 26.25 51.62
CA ASP A 9 -8.47 25.97 52.07
C ASP A 9 -9.27 25.51 50.85
N SER A 10 -10.26 24.62 50.86
CA SER A 10 -10.77 23.61 51.79
C SER A 10 -11.89 22.90 51.00
N GLY A 11 -11.91 21.57 50.95
CA GLY A 11 -13.13 20.81 50.61
C GLY A 11 -13.21 20.13 49.23
N HIS A 12 -13.28 18.80 49.30
CA HIS A 12 -13.66 17.79 48.29
C HIS A 12 -12.58 17.16 47.41
N SER A 13 -12.45 15.85 47.64
CA SER A 13 -11.57 14.86 47.03
C SER A 13 -11.92 14.52 45.59
N LEU A 14 -10.93 14.61 44.69
CA LEU A 14 -10.57 13.56 43.72
C LEU A 14 -9.24 13.95 43.06
N ALA A 15 -8.26 13.06 43.18
CA ALA A 15 -6.89 13.24 42.72
C ALA A 15 -6.80 13.35 41.19
N ARG A 16 -6.15 14.41 40.68
CA ARG A 16 -5.35 14.35 39.44
C ARG A 16 -4.08 15.19 39.58
N VAL A 17 -2.97 14.47 39.54
CA VAL A 17 -1.59 14.91 39.74
C VAL A 17 -1.17 15.88 38.64
N LYS A 18 -0.63 17.04 39.05
CA LYS A 18 0.18 17.95 38.23
C LYS A 18 1.55 17.32 37.95
N TRP A 19 2.07 17.48 36.73
CA TRP A 19 3.51 17.68 36.50
C TRP A 19 3.72 18.77 35.46
N PHE A 20 4.31 19.88 35.90
CA PHE A 20 4.75 21.01 35.09
C PHE A 20 6.20 20.82 34.64
N TYR A 21 6.51 21.34 33.45
CA TYR A 21 7.83 21.52 32.84
C TYR A 21 9.00 21.65 33.82
N LYS A 22 9.95 20.71 33.73
CA LYS A 22 11.34 20.95 34.13
C LYS A 22 12.24 20.73 32.92
N LYS A 23 13.06 21.73 32.58
CA LYS A 23 14.31 21.52 31.84
C LYS A 23 15.09 20.44 32.59
N LYS A 24 15.30 19.28 31.96
CA LYS A 24 16.09 18.20 32.55
C LYS A 24 17.53 18.64 32.74
N ARG A 25 18.10 18.37 33.92
CA ARG A 25 19.52 18.61 34.21
C ARG A 25 20.32 17.34 33.92
N THR A 26 21.63 17.49 33.79
CA THR A 26 22.58 16.37 33.72
C THR A 26 22.29 15.38 34.86
N GLY A 27 21.98 14.12 34.54
CA GLY A 27 21.60 13.06 35.49
C GLY A 27 20.14 12.60 35.48
N ASP A 28 19.20 13.33 34.86
CA ASP A 28 17.78 12.95 34.83
C ASP A 28 17.48 11.88 33.76
N SER A 29 17.02 10.69 34.16
CA SER A 29 16.71 9.58 33.24
C SER A 29 15.24 9.55 32.79
N LEU A 30 14.97 9.21 31.53
CA LEU A 30 13.61 9.02 31.00
C LEU A 30 13.42 7.52 30.79
N ASN A 31 12.54 6.88 31.56
CA ASN A 31 12.26 5.45 31.48
C ASN A 31 10.96 5.16 30.70
N SER A 32 10.63 3.88 30.54
CA SER A 32 9.43 3.41 29.84
C SER A 32 8.09 3.92 30.36
N SER A 33 8.01 4.32 31.62
CA SER A 33 6.79 4.87 32.26
C SER A 33 6.66 6.40 32.14
N SER A 34 7.66 7.06 31.59
CA SER A 34 7.77 8.52 31.57
C SER A 34 7.81 9.09 30.15
N HIS A 35 7.28 10.31 29.99
CA HIS A 35 7.25 11.02 28.71
C HIS A 35 7.68 12.48 28.88
N LEU A 36 8.28 13.05 27.84
CA LEU A 36 8.62 14.47 27.75
C LEU A 36 7.66 15.14 26.75
N VAL A 37 7.01 16.23 27.16
CA VAL A 37 6.08 16.98 26.30
C VAL A 37 6.73 18.31 25.89
N SER A 38 6.50 18.80 24.67
CA SER A 38 7.01 20.08 24.16
C SER A 38 6.23 21.28 24.72
N SER A 39 6.85 22.44 24.95
CA SER A 39 6.31 23.58 25.76
C SER A 39 4.81 23.90 25.62
N LYS A 40 4.25 23.84 24.41
CA LYS A 40 2.84 24.12 24.12
C LYS A 40 1.95 22.88 24.02
N GLY A 41 2.47 21.70 24.33
CA GLY A 41 1.77 20.42 24.25
C GLY A 41 1.59 19.90 22.83
N ALA A 42 2.45 20.30 21.87
CA ALA A 42 2.31 19.88 20.47
C ALA A 42 2.86 18.45 20.23
N PHE A 43 4.01 18.14 20.84
CA PHE A 43 4.71 16.86 20.65
C PHE A 43 5.05 16.20 21.97
N THR A 44 5.10 14.86 21.94
CA THR A 44 5.53 14.02 23.05
C THR A 44 6.67 13.11 22.60
N LEU A 45 7.72 13.03 23.40
CA LEU A 45 8.83 12.08 23.31
C LEU A 45 8.68 11.03 24.41
N GLY A 46 8.88 9.76 24.07
CA GLY A 46 8.99 8.70 25.07
C GLY A 46 9.17 7.32 24.46
N PHE A 47 9.23 6.32 25.33
CA PHE A 47 9.32 4.92 24.88
C PHE A 47 7.94 4.38 24.49
N PHE A 48 7.93 3.53 23.48
CA PHE A 48 6.76 2.78 23.05
C PHE A 48 7.18 1.35 22.68
N HIS A 49 6.22 0.44 22.79
CA HIS A 49 6.39 -0.96 22.43
C HIS A 49 5.47 -1.23 21.23
N PRO A 50 6.00 -1.68 20.08
CA PRO A 50 5.17 -2.09 18.96
C PRO A 50 4.30 -3.28 19.35
N CYS A 51 3.12 -3.42 18.73
CA CYS A 51 2.21 -4.55 18.94
C CYS A 51 2.74 -5.85 18.28
N THR A 52 3.99 -6.20 18.55
CA THR A 52 4.63 -7.47 18.15
C THR A 52 5.02 -8.23 19.41
N ASN A 53 5.08 -9.57 19.36
CA ASN A 53 5.60 -10.41 20.47
C ASN A 53 7.08 -10.18 20.82
N THR A 54 7.72 -9.17 20.23
CA THR A 54 9.08 -8.79 20.57
C THR A 54 9.06 -7.91 21.82
N ASN A 55 9.86 -8.25 22.83
CA ASN A 55 10.10 -7.39 24.02
C ASN A 55 10.88 -6.11 23.66
N ASN A 56 10.72 -5.57 22.45
CA ASN A 56 11.50 -4.47 21.93
C ASN A 56 10.88 -3.12 22.31
N SER A 57 11.68 -2.26 22.92
CA SER A 57 11.33 -0.89 23.26
C SER A 57 11.98 0.10 22.29
N TYR A 58 11.20 1.08 21.84
CA TYR A 58 11.67 2.13 20.93
C TYR A 58 11.41 3.51 21.51
N LEU A 59 12.38 4.41 21.39
CA LEU A 59 12.23 5.82 21.68
C LEU A 59 11.64 6.53 20.46
N GLY A 60 10.51 7.20 20.61
CA GLY A 60 9.85 7.90 19.52
C GLY A 60 9.30 9.27 19.90
N ILE A 61 9.02 10.07 18.87
CA ILE A 61 8.30 11.35 18.98
C ILE A 61 6.97 11.19 18.23
N TRP A 62 5.89 11.72 18.80
CA TRP A 62 4.55 11.75 18.20
C TRP A 62 3.82 13.05 18.55
N PHE A 63 2.74 13.35 17.83
CA PHE A 63 1.85 14.45 18.18
C PHE A 63 1.14 14.13 19.49
N THR A 64 1.10 15.05 20.45
CA THR A 64 0.50 14.76 21.78
C THR A 64 -0.97 14.31 21.69
N ASN A 65 -1.71 14.83 20.71
CA ASN A 65 -3.12 14.50 20.46
C ASN A 65 -3.32 13.21 19.63
N ASP A 66 -2.27 12.66 19.01
CA ASP A 66 -2.33 11.43 18.23
C ASP A 66 -1.15 10.51 18.59
N ARG A 67 -1.43 9.55 19.49
CA ARG A 67 -0.47 8.55 19.95
C ARG A 67 -0.26 7.39 18.97
N LYS A 68 -0.93 7.36 17.81
CA LYS A 68 -0.75 6.28 16.82
C LYS A 68 0.35 6.64 15.83
N LYS A 69 0.43 7.91 15.41
CA LYS A 69 1.39 8.35 14.40
C LYS A 69 2.73 8.77 15.00
N ARG A 70 3.76 7.94 14.82
CA ARG A 70 5.15 8.32 15.13
C ARG A 70 5.69 9.21 14.01
N VAL A 71 6.39 10.27 14.37
CA VAL A 71 7.03 11.20 13.42
C VAL A 71 8.55 11.13 13.44
N TRP A 72 9.11 10.40 14.42
CA TRP A 72 10.53 10.12 14.54
C TRP A 72 10.77 8.92 15.48
N VAL A 73 11.77 8.10 15.18
CA VAL A 73 12.18 6.94 16.01
C VAL A 73 13.71 6.89 16.14
N GLY A 74 14.21 6.94 17.37
CA GLY A 74 15.64 7.13 17.64
C GLY A 74 16.50 5.87 17.54
N ASN A 75 15.99 4.71 17.97
CA ASN A 75 16.73 3.44 18.02
C ASN A 75 16.21 2.41 17.03
N ARG A 76 15.80 2.85 15.85
CA ARG A 76 15.24 1.95 14.82
C ARG A 76 16.22 0.90 14.28
N ASN A 77 17.54 1.17 14.37
CA ASN A 77 18.57 0.25 13.88
C ASN A 77 19.06 -0.74 14.96
N ALA A 78 18.71 -0.51 16.22
CA ALA A 78 19.16 -1.28 17.37
C ALA A 78 18.04 -1.25 18.42
N SER A 79 17.07 -2.15 18.25
CA SER A 79 15.97 -2.26 19.22
C SER A 79 16.51 -2.69 20.56
N VAL A 80 15.95 -2.11 21.63
CA VAL A 80 16.39 -2.41 22.98
C VAL A 80 15.43 -3.44 23.56
N VAL A 81 15.95 -4.60 23.93
CA VAL A 81 15.16 -5.65 24.58
C VAL A 81 14.82 -5.18 26.00
N ASN A 82 13.58 -5.42 26.42
CA ASN A 82 13.01 -5.18 27.75
C ASN A 82 12.36 -3.80 27.98
N THR A 83 11.36 -3.75 28.86
CA THR A 83 10.68 -2.53 29.32
C THR A 83 11.57 -1.68 30.24
N SER A 84 12.79 -2.12 30.54
CA SER A 84 13.79 -1.42 31.34
C SER A 84 14.61 -0.41 30.55
N ALA A 85 14.22 -0.08 29.31
CA ALA A 85 14.88 0.93 28.50
C ALA A 85 14.81 2.31 29.16
N VAL A 86 15.97 2.96 29.28
CA VAL A 86 16.14 4.28 29.88
C VAL A 86 16.99 5.16 28.98
N LEU A 87 16.46 6.32 28.60
CA LEU A 87 17.21 7.37 27.93
C LEU A 87 17.94 8.22 28.98
N THR A 88 19.26 8.27 28.86
CA THR A 88 20.17 8.95 29.79
C THR A 88 21.05 9.94 29.03
N LEU A 89 21.31 11.09 29.66
CA LEU A 89 22.32 12.05 29.22
C LEU A 89 23.55 11.90 30.12
N GLU A 90 24.65 11.39 29.55
CA GLU A 90 25.91 11.24 30.27
C GLU A 90 26.57 12.60 30.56
N THR A 91 27.46 12.63 31.56
CA THR A 91 28.28 13.81 31.89
C THR A 91 29.16 14.24 30.72
N THR A 92 29.50 13.32 29.82
CA THR A 92 30.24 13.55 28.56
C THR A 92 29.39 14.15 27.45
N GLY A 93 28.14 14.53 27.71
CA GLY A 93 27.24 15.10 26.70
C GLY A 93 26.75 14.11 25.63
N SER A 94 26.81 12.80 25.90
CA SER A 94 26.25 11.77 25.03
C SER A 94 24.84 11.37 25.46
N LEU A 95 23.89 11.35 24.53
CA LEU A 95 22.56 10.78 24.69
C LEU A 95 22.63 9.29 24.36
N LYS A 96 22.31 8.44 25.34
CA LYS A 96 22.28 6.99 25.18
C LYS A 96 20.99 6.39 25.70
N ILE A 97 20.56 5.29 25.09
CA ILE A 97 19.52 4.41 25.61
C ILE A 97 20.21 3.20 26.23
N MET A 98 19.94 2.96 27.50
CA MET A 98 20.45 1.82 28.26
C MET A 98 19.32 0.83 28.54
N SER A 99 19.65 -0.46 28.65
CA SER A 99 18.75 -1.50 29.16
C SER A 99 19.49 -2.47 30.06
N GLN A 100 18.76 -3.16 30.94
CA GLN A 100 19.34 -4.18 31.82
C GLN A 100 19.79 -5.39 30.99
N GLY A 101 21.09 -5.61 30.92
CA GLY A 101 21.69 -6.80 30.29
C GLY A 101 21.91 -6.71 28.77
N GLY A 102 21.82 -5.51 28.17
CA GLY A 102 22.08 -5.29 26.74
C GLY A 102 23.03 -4.13 26.48
N ASP A 103 23.54 -4.04 25.24
CA ASP A 103 24.46 -2.97 24.82
C ASP A 103 23.76 -1.60 24.76
N ALA A 104 24.49 -0.55 25.13
CA ALA A 104 23.98 0.82 25.11
C ALA A 104 23.86 1.37 23.67
N VAL A 105 22.66 1.86 23.30
CA VAL A 105 22.43 2.48 22.00
C VAL A 105 22.76 3.97 22.08
N THR A 106 23.81 4.40 21.37
CA THR A 106 24.23 5.81 21.36
C THR A 106 23.46 6.59 20.30
N LEU A 107 22.70 7.61 20.72
CA LEU A 107 21.93 8.49 19.83
C LEU A 107 22.76 9.70 19.37
N SER A 108 23.59 10.25 20.27
CA SER A 108 24.46 11.40 19.96
C SER A 108 25.93 11.10 20.31
N PRO A 109 26.89 11.57 19.47
CA PRO A 109 28.31 11.39 19.76
C PRO A 109 28.70 12.16 21.03
N SER A 110 29.63 11.60 21.81
CA SER A 110 30.19 12.25 23.00
C SER A 110 30.82 13.60 22.64
N GLN A 111 30.61 14.60 23.49
CA GLN A 111 31.09 15.96 23.27
C GLN A 111 32.08 16.31 24.38
N VAL A 112 33.29 16.71 24.02
CA VAL A 112 34.22 17.29 24.99
C VAL A 112 33.66 18.63 25.41
N THR A 113 33.21 18.74 26.65
CA THR A 113 32.69 20.00 27.20
C THR A 113 33.72 20.67 28.10
N ASN A 114 33.76 21.99 28.07
CA ASN A 114 34.53 22.80 29.01
C ASN A 114 33.78 22.90 30.34
N ASP A 115 34.50 22.98 31.46
CA ASP A 115 33.96 22.87 32.83
C ASP A 115 32.84 23.86 33.23
N ASN A 116 32.57 24.91 32.45
CA ASN A 116 31.62 25.99 32.79
C ASN A 116 30.27 25.95 32.04
N SER A 117 30.00 24.94 31.20
CA SER A 117 28.78 24.87 30.39
C SER A 117 27.79 23.80 30.87
N THR A 118 26.49 24.11 30.82
CA THR A 118 25.43 23.14 31.13
C THR A 118 24.89 22.53 29.84
N ILE A 119 24.82 21.20 29.76
CA ILE A 119 24.19 20.50 28.64
C ILE A 119 22.72 20.24 28.95
N SER A 120 21.84 20.52 28.00
CA SER A 120 20.39 20.34 28.13
C SER A 120 19.81 19.63 26.90
N ALA A 121 18.97 18.63 27.12
CA ALA A 121 18.16 18.00 26.09
C ALA A 121 16.72 18.56 26.14
N THR A 122 16.15 18.97 25.01
CA THR A 122 14.85 19.66 24.97
C THR A 122 14.04 19.26 23.74
N LEU A 123 12.75 18.97 23.93
CA LEU A 123 11.79 18.75 22.85
C LEU A 123 11.10 20.08 22.50
N LEU A 124 11.29 20.56 21.28
CA LEU A 124 10.70 21.80 20.77
C LEU A 124 9.28 21.55 20.22
N ASP A 125 8.45 22.60 20.17
CA ASP A 125 7.10 22.53 19.59
C ASP A 125 7.07 22.30 18.07
N SER A 126 8.23 22.32 17.40
CA SER A 126 8.38 21.85 16.03
C SER A 126 8.44 20.33 15.90
N GLY A 127 8.59 19.61 17.02
CA GLY A 127 8.88 18.16 17.05
C GLY A 127 10.37 17.84 17.00
N ASN A 128 11.24 18.85 16.95
CA ASN A 128 12.69 18.66 16.96
C ASN A 128 13.18 18.42 18.40
N PHE A 129 13.87 17.31 18.63
CA PHE A 129 14.52 16.99 19.90
C PHE A 129 15.99 17.36 19.81
N VAL A 130 16.40 18.34 20.62
CA VAL A 130 17.72 18.98 20.51
C VAL A 130 18.54 18.78 21.77
N LEU A 131 19.84 18.57 21.58
CA LEU A 131 20.86 18.60 22.62
C LEU A 131 21.67 19.88 22.46
N GLN A 132 21.71 20.69 23.51
CA GLN A 132 22.25 22.04 23.46
C GLN A 132 23.22 22.28 24.62
N GLU A 133 24.30 22.98 24.32
CA GLU A 133 25.22 23.54 25.31
C GLU A 133 24.74 24.95 25.66
N LEU A 134 24.53 25.20 26.96
CA LEU A 134 24.08 26.47 27.50
C LEU A 134 25.22 27.15 28.26
N ASN A 135 25.33 28.46 28.10
CA ASN A 135 26.16 29.31 28.94
C ASN A 135 25.64 29.30 30.38
N SER A 136 26.46 29.74 31.34
CA SER A 136 26.05 29.81 32.77
C SER A 136 24.84 30.73 33.01
N ASN A 137 24.57 31.67 32.09
CA ASN A 137 23.39 32.54 32.09
C ASN A 137 22.14 31.91 31.43
N GLY A 138 22.21 30.65 30.97
CA GLY A 138 21.12 29.91 30.35
C GLY A 138 20.87 30.21 28.86
N THR A 139 21.67 31.09 28.24
CA THR A 139 21.61 31.34 26.79
C THR A 139 22.24 30.20 26.01
N LEU A 140 21.74 29.96 24.79
CA LEU A 140 22.28 28.94 23.90
C LEU A 140 23.71 29.32 23.49
N LYS A 141 24.68 28.47 23.84
CA LYS A 141 26.07 28.59 23.39
C LYS A 141 26.26 27.90 22.06
N ARG A 142 25.82 26.64 21.95
CA ARG A 142 25.99 25.81 20.75
C ARG A 142 24.95 24.68 20.70
N LEU A 143 24.51 24.33 19.49
CA LEU A 143 23.74 23.11 19.24
C LEU A 143 24.70 21.91 19.08
N LEU A 144 24.49 20.85 19.87
CA LEU A 144 25.36 19.67 19.88
C LEU A 144 24.82 18.54 19.01
N TRP A 145 23.50 18.32 19.03
CA TRP A 145 22.83 17.27 18.27
C TRP A 145 21.33 17.60 18.12
N GLN A 146 20.69 17.11 17.07
CA GLN A 146 19.24 17.24 16.89
C GLN A 146 18.63 16.06 16.13
N SER A 147 17.38 15.71 16.42
CA SER A 147 16.67 14.63 15.74
C SER A 147 16.38 14.92 14.27
N PHE A 148 16.24 16.20 13.90
CA PHE A 148 15.93 16.61 12.51
C PHE A 148 17.06 16.36 11.50
N ASP A 149 18.28 16.10 11.98
CA ASP A 149 19.41 15.68 11.13
C ASP A 149 19.42 14.16 10.89
N LYS A 150 18.48 13.42 11.49
CA LYS A 150 18.31 11.97 11.41
C LYS A 150 16.83 11.63 11.15
N PRO A 151 16.27 12.01 9.99
CA PRO A 151 14.88 11.74 9.68
C PRO A 151 14.63 10.22 9.54
N THR A 152 13.38 9.79 9.77
CA THR A 152 12.98 8.37 9.68
C THR A 152 12.10 8.11 8.46
N ASP A 153 10.80 7.95 8.67
CA ASP A 153 9.76 7.65 7.69
C ASP A 153 8.82 8.85 7.46
N ALA A 154 8.96 9.90 8.27
CA ALA A 154 8.19 11.14 8.18
C ALA A 154 9.13 12.33 7.93
N LEU A 155 8.61 13.33 7.21
CA LEU A 155 9.30 14.59 6.95
C LEU A 155 8.48 15.76 7.53
N LEU A 156 8.93 16.30 8.65
CA LEU A 156 8.34 17.50 9.25
C LEU A 156 9.00 18.78 8.72
N PRO A 157 8.30 19.94 8.73
CA PRO A 157 8.90 21.22 8.39
C PRO A 157 10.19 21.48 9.20
N GLY A 158 11.30 21.69 8.50
CA GLY A 158 12.62 21.90 9.08
C GLY A 158 13.54 20.68 9.12
N MET A 159 13.02 19.47 8.92
CA MET A 159 13.85 18.26 8.72
C MET A 159 14.64 18.37 7.41
N LYS A 160 15.78 17.68 7.35
CA LYS A 160 16.68 17.71 6.19
C LYS A 160 16.42 16.52 5.26
N LEU A 161 16.40 16.80 3.95
CA LEU A 161 16.37 15.81 2.87
C LEU A 161 17.35 16.33 1.80
N GLY A 162 18.26 15.50 1.31
CA GLY A 162 19.30 15.98 0.39
C GLY A 162 20.70 15.47 0.68
N VAL A 163 21.70 16.19 0.18
CA VAL A 163 23.12 15.93 0.43
C VAL A 163 23.69 17.03 1.31
N ASN A 164 24.41 16.64 2.35
CA ASN A 164 25.22 17.54 3.13
C ASN A 164 26.56 17.75 2.43
N HIS A 165 26.75 18.90 1.78
CA HIS A 165 27.97 19.19 1.03
C HIS A 165 29.25 19.31 1.90
N LYS A 166 29.11 19.51 3.22
CA LYS A 166 30.28 19.65 4.13
C LYS A 166 30.94 18.31 4.44
N ASN A 167 30.16 17.26 4.64
CA ASN A 167 30.64 15.93 5.06
C ASN A 167 30.25 14.81 4.07
N ARG A 168 29.61 15.16 2.94
CA ARG A 168 29.08 14.25 1.91
C ARG A 168 28.05 13.24 2.40
N SER A 169 27.45 13.42 3.58
CA SER A 169 26.39 12.53 4.06
C SER A 169 25.07 12.81 3.36
N THR A 170 24.31 11.78 3.01
CA THR A 170 22.95 11.89 2.48
C THR A 170 21.91 11.85 3.60
N TRP A 171 20.91 12.72 3.50
CA TRP A 171 19.68 12.64 4.26
C TRP A 171 18.60 12.04 3.38
N SER A 172 18.03 10.93 3.84
CA SER A 172 16.98 10.18 3.16
C SER A 172 15.89 9.78 4.15
N LEU A 173 14.69 9.53 3.64
CA LEU A 173 13.65 8.85 4.41
C LEU A 173 13.73 7.36 4.12
N THR A 174 13.41 6.54 5.10
CA THR A 174 13.33 5.08 4.96
C THR A 174 12.07 4.59 5.62
N SER A 175 11.28 3.80 4.88
CA SER A 175 10.04 3.22 5.39
C SER A 175 10.31 2.37 6.63
N TRP A 176 9.26 2.09 7.39
CA TRP A 176 9.32 1.01 8.37
C TRP A 176 9.41 -0.35 7.67
N LEU A 177 9.92 -1.36 8.37
CA LEU A 177 10.06 -2.72 7.87
C LEU A 177 8.69 -3.32 7.55
N ASP A 178 7.72 -3.05 8.41
CA ASP A 178 6.30 -3.27 8.17
C ASP A 178 5.45 -2.17 8.89
N ASN A 179 4.15 -2.40 9.04
CA ASN A 179 3.25 -1.44 9.70
C ASN A 179 3.35 -1.41 11.23
N VAL A 180 4.17 -2.25 11.85
CA VAL A 180 4.34 -2.33 13.31
C VAL A 180 5.81 -2.15 13.73
N ILE A 181 6.77 -2.72 12.99
CA ILE A 181 8.19 -2.74 13.30
C ILE A 181 8.88 -1.50 12.68
N PRO A 182 9.35 -0.54 13.52
CA PRO A 182 9.93 0.71 13.04
C PRO A 182 11.35 0.59 12.46
N ALA A 183 11.91 -0.63 12.42
CA ALA A 183 13.19 -0.91 11.78
C ALA A 183 13.19 -0.43 10.31
N PRO A 184 14.35 -0.09 9.71
CA PRO A 184 14.42 0.29 8.31
C PRO A 184 13.83 -0.79 7.40
N GLY A 185 12.89 -0.37 6.55
CA GLY A 185 12.23 -1.22 5.58
C GLY A 185 12.77 -1.09 4.17
N PRO A 186 12.07 -1.70 3.20
CA PRO A 186 12.59 -1.86 1.85
C PRO A 186 12.58 -0.57 1.03
N PHE A 187 11.82 0.45 1.40
CA PHE A 187 11.71 1.68 0.62
C PHE A 187 12.56 2.82 1.21
N SER A 188 13.28 3.54 0.35
CA SER A 188 13.92 4.81 0.70
C SER A 188 13.50 5.93 -0.25
N LEU A 189 13.33 7.14 0.27
CA LEU A 189 13.18 8.36 -0.51
C LEU A 189 14.46 9.18 -0.41
N GLU A 190 15.08 9.42 -1.55
CA GLU A 190 16.42 10.04 -1.68
C GLU A 190 16.38 11.19 -2.67
N TRP A 191 17.30 12.15 -2.48
CA TRP A 191 17.57 13.21 -3.46
C TRP A 191 18.77 12.81 -4.31
N ASP A 192 18.56 12.70 -5.61
CA ASP A 192 19.64 12.58 -6.58
C ASP A 192 20.10 13.97 -7.02
N HIS A 193 21.21 14.41 -6.42
CA HIS A 193 21.86 15.68 -6.73
C HIS A 193 22.40 15.76 -8.16
N LYS A 194 22.64 14.63 -8.85
CA LYS A 194 23.12 14.64 -10.24
C LYS A 194 21.96 14.82 -11.21
N GLY A 195 20.92 14.01 -11.04
CA GLY A 195 19.69 14.09 -11.84
C GLY A 195 18.75 15.21 -11.44
N HIS A 196 19.05 15.95 -10.35
CA HIS A 196 18.17 16.95 -9.75
C HIS A 196 16.74 16.43 -9.53
N GLN A 197 16.61 15.21 -9.01
CA GLN A 197 15.33 14.53 -8.90
C GLN A 197 15.18 13.79 -7.56
N MET A 198 13.93 13.57 -7.16
CA MET A 198 13.61 12.67 -6.06
C MET A 198 13.53 11.23 -6.59
N ILE A 199 14.12 10.29 -5.87
CA ILE A 199 14.11 8.87 -6.21
C ILE A 199 13.53 8.10 -5.02
N ILE A 200 12.55 7.24 -5.29
CA ILE A 200 12.16 6.17 -4.38
C ILE A 200 12.87 4.90 -4.82
N ARG A 201 13.63 4.28 -3.92
CA ARG A 201 14.26 2.97 -4.15
C ARG A 201 13.53 1.89 -3.38
N ARG A 202 13.43 0.69 -3.95
CA ARG A 202 13.00 -0.55 -3.29
C ARG A 202 14.19 -1.50 -3.24
N HIS A 203 14.66 -1.84 -2.03
CA HIS A 203 15.88 -2.64 -1.82
C HIS A 203 17.10 -2.09 -2.57
N GLY A 204 17.26 -0.76 -2.59
CA GLY A 204 18.34 -0.06 -3.30
C GLY A 204 18.13 0.08 -4.82
N VAL A 205 17.14 -0.60 -5.41
CA VAL A 205 16.81 -0.49 -6.84
C VAL A 205 15.84 0.66 -7.07
N GLU A 206 16.04 1.47 -8.11
CA GLU A 206 15.13 2.54 -8.48
C GLU A 206 13.73 2.00 -8.75
N PHE A 207 12.74 2.51 -8.01
CA PHE A 207 11.34 2.08 -8.11
C PHE A 207 10.45 3.19 -8.71
N TRP A 208 10.76 4.44 -8.39
CA TRP A 208 10.07 5.61 -8.93
C TRP A 208 10.99 6.83 -8.90
N THR A 209 10.80 7.75 -9.83
CA THR A 209 11.47 9.05 -9.84
C THR A 209 10.47 10.18 -10.04
N SER A 210 10.76 11.37 -9.51
CA SER A 210 9.96 12.57 -9.77
C SER A 210 10.14 13.12 -11.18
N GLY A 211 11.15 12.64 -11.91
CA GLY A 211 11.78 13.39 -12.99
C GLY A 211 12.59 14.58 -12.47
N VAL A 212 13.35 15.20 -13.37
CA VAL A 212 14.21 16.37 -13.09
C VAL A 212 13.36 17.53 -12.58
N LEU A 213 13.62 17.98 -11.35
CA LEU A 213 13.06 19.22 -10.83
C LEU A 213 13.59 20.37 -11.67
N LYS A 214 12.68 21.08 -12.34
CA LYS A 214 13.02 22.27 -13.12
C LYS A 214 13.14 23.48 -12.19
N GLU A 215 14.07 24.38 -12.53
CA GLU A 215 14.28 25.63 -11.79
C GLU A 215 12.99 26.47 -11.77
N THR A 216 12.72 27.09 -10.60
CA THR A 216 11.52 27.89 -10.33
C THR A 216 11.34 29.08 -11.26
N GLU A 217 12.41 29.52 -11.94
CA GLU A 217 12.36 30.61 -12.93
C GLU A 217 11.36 30.33 -14.07
N ASN A 218 11.14 29.04 -14.38
CA ASN A 218 10.21 28.58 -15.40
C ASN A 218 8.80 28.24 -14.86
N CYS A 219 8.53 28.41 -13.56
CA CYS A 219 7.19 28.31 -13.00
C CYS A 219 6.49 29.68 -12.99
N ASN A 220 6.33 30.28 -14.17
CA ASN A 220 5.33 31.34 -14.40
C ASN A 220 3.98 30.65 -14.52
N GLY A 221 3.39 30.34 -13.37
CA GLY A 221 2.53 29.20 -13.08
C GLY A 221 1.53 28.70 -14.12
N TYR A 222 1.93 28.23 -15.29
CA TYR A 222 1.16 27.35 -16.17
C TYR A 222 2.13 26.50 -16.99
N ASN A 223 2.59 25.40 -16.40
CA ASN A 223 3.15 24.30 -17.17
C ASN A 223 2.53 22.99 -16.63
N THR A 224 1.47 22.52 -17.29
CA THR A 224 0.73 21.31 -16.91
C THR A 224 1.50 20.02 -17.19
N ASP A 225 2.61 20.10 -17.92
CA ASP A 225 3.39 18.93 -18.34
C ASP A 225 4.67 18.72 -17.50
N GLY A 226 4.83 19.45 -16.37
CA GLY A 226 6.09 19.41 -15.61
C GLY A 226 6.07 19.80 -14.12
N GLY A 227 4.91 19.98 -13.49
CA GLY A 227 4.83 19.91 -12.02
C GLY A 227 4.86 21.23 -11.20
N CYS A 228 4.04 22.23 -11.54
CA CYS A 228 3.71 23.33 -10.60
C CYS A 228 2.18 23.46 -10.43
N LYS A 229 1.70 23.58 -9.17
CA LYS A 229 0.28 23.74 -8.81
C LYS A 229 -0.05 25.19 -8.40
N ARG A 230 -1.22 25.68 -8.84
CA ARG A 230 -1.79 27.04 -8.67
C ARG A 230 -1.48 27.74 -7.33
N TRP A 231 -0.85 28.92 -7.42
CA TRP A 231 -0.98 30.04 -6.48
C TRP A 231 -1.23 31.32 -7.29
N LEU A 232 -2.47 31.54 -7.71
CA LEU A 232 -2.86 32.78 -8.40
C LEU A 232 -3.62 33.66 -7.42
N PRO A 233 -3.11 34.84 -7.04
CA PRO A 233 -3.89 35.86 -6.35
C PRO A 233 -5.11 36.21 -7.20
N ARG A 234 -6.25 36.52 -6.57
CA ARG A 234 -7.52 36.78 -7.28
C ARG A 234 -7.45 37.91 -8.31
N CYS A 235 -6.43 38.75 -8.24
CA CYS A 235 -6.20 39.94 -9.05
C CYS A 235 -5.25 39.73 -10.24
N ARG A 236 -4.70 38.52 -10.42
CA ARG A 236 -3.82 38.20 -11.55
C ARG A 236 -4.54 37.28 -12.52
N HIS A 237 -4.41 37.55 -13.82
CA HIS A 237 -4.88 36.68 -14.87
C HIS A 237 -3.83 35.62 -15.20
N HIS A 238 -4.28 34.49 -15.76
CA HIS A 238 -3.38 33.40 -16.15
C HIS A 238 -2.34 33.78 -17.22
N ASP A 239 -2.64 34.80 -18.02
CA ASP A 239 -1.81 35.31 -19.10
C ASP A 239 -0.97 36.55 -18.70
N ASP A 240 -1.09 37.02 -17.45
CA ASP A 240 -0.28 38.13 -16.99
C ASP A 240 1.19 37.69 -16.92
N MET A 241 2.11 38.58 -17.26
CA MET A 241 3.54 38.30 -17.13
C MET A 241 4.33 39.55 -16.80
N PHE A 242 5.44 39.37 -16.09
CA PHE A 242 6.43 40.42 -15.93
C PHE A 242 7.38 40.39 -17.12
N ASP A 243 7.49 41.53 -17.80
CA ASP A 243 8.39 41.75 -18.91
C ASP A 243 9.54 42.65 -18.48
N LYS A 244 10.76 42.35 -18.94
CA LYS A 244 11.96 43.08 -18.54
C LYS A 244 12.12 44.30 -19.45
N ARG A 245 11.99 45.51 -18.90
CA ARG A 245 12.02 46.77 -19.66
C ARG A 245 12.92 47.80 -18.99
N SER A 246 13.71 48.52 -19.79
CA SER A 246 14.42 49.73 -19.35
C SER A 246 13.48 50.93 -19.44
N GLY A 247 13.41 51.75 -18.39
CA GLY A 247 12.48 52.88 -18.33
C GLY A 247 12.16 53.34 -16.91
N TYR A 248 11.20 54.24 -16.78
CA TYR A 248 10.76 54.81 -15.50
C TYR A 248 9.24 55.07 -15.47
N PHE A 249 8.69 55.22 -14.26
CA PHE A 249 7.30 55.65 -14.05
C PHE A 249 7.26 57.17 -13.77
N ILE A 250 6.27 57.89 -14.30
CA ILE A 250 6.22 59.38 -14.22
C ILE A 250 5.96 59.91 -12.79
N HIS A 251 5.31 59.13 -11.92
CA HIS A 251 4.95 59.54 -10.54
C HIS A 251 5.73 58.70 -9.51
N GLU A 252 7.02 58.97 -9.36
CA GLU A 252 7.93 58.12 -8.56
C GLU A 252 7.91 58.24 -7.02
N PRO A 253 7.60 59.37 -6.34
CA PRO A 253 7.91 59.46 -4.91
C PRO A 253 6.96 58.71 -3.96
N ASP A 254 5.66 58.65 -4.25
CA ASP A 254 4.66 58.26 -3.22
C ASP A 254 4.20 56.78 -3.28
N HIS A 255 4.57 56.04 -4.33
CA HIS A 255 4.10 54.67 -4.55
C HIS A 255 5.23 53.65 -4.76
N THR A 256 6.46 53.97 -4.34
CA THR A 256 7.59 53.03 -4.33
C THR A 256 7.82 52.44 -2.94
N SER A 257 8.06 51.14 -2.86
CA SER A 257 8.43 50.46 -1.62
C SER A 257 9.82 49.84 -1.74
N LEU A 258 10.60 49.96 -0.67
CA LEU A 258 11.97 49.45 -0.60
C LEU A 258 12.05 48.39 0.50
N ASP A 259 12.56 47.22 0.14
CA ASP A 259 12.92 46.14 1.07
C ASP A 259 14.45 45.98 1.04
N ASN A 260 15.09 46.38 2.13
CA ASN A 260 16.54 46.33 2.31
C ASN A 260 17.05 44.97 2.79
N ASN A 261 16.20 43.94 2.88
CA ASN A 261 16.64 42.60 3.26
C ASN A 261 17.55 41.99 2.18
N THR A 262 18.85 42.00 2.43
CA THR A 262 19.87 41.43 1.54
C THR A 262 19.78 39.91 1.39
N SER A 263 18.92 39.24 2.16
CA SER A 263 18.64 37.80 1.98
C SER A 263 17.64 37.55 0.84
N HIS A 264 16.90 38.56 0.42
CA HIS A 264 15.96 38.44 -0.71
C HIS A 264 16.72 38.59 -2.03
N THR A 265 16.58 37.57 -2.87
CA THR A 265 17.06 37.56 -4.24
C THR A 265 16.03 38.19 -5.18
N LEU A 266 16.44 38.50 -6.41
CA LEU A 266 15.53 39.01 -7.45
C LEU A 266 14.26 38.14 -7.64
N ASN A 267 14.37 36.82 -7.46
CA ASN A 267 13.23 35.91 -7.56
C ASN A 267 12.29 36.01 -6.34
N ASP A 268 12.82 36.29 -5.15
CA ASP A 268 12.00 36.57 -3.97
C ASP A 268 11.20 37.86 -4.16
N CYS A 269 11.81 38.88 -4.78
CA CYS A 269 11.12 40.11 -5.17
C CYS A 269 9.99 39.82 -6.16
N LYS A 270 10.23 38.98 -7.18
CA LYS A 270 9.20 38.55 -8.13
C LYS A 270 8.00 37.93 -7.43
N VAL A 271 8.24 36.97 -6.52
CA VAL A 271 7.18 36.27 -5.79
C VAL A 271 6.42 37.23 -4.87
N ALA A 272 7.12 38.14 -4.19
CA ALA A 272 6.51 39.16 -3.33
C ALA A 272 5.59 40.09 -4.15
N CYS A 273 6.06 40.60 -5.28
CA CYS A 273 5.29 41.46 -6.17
C CYS A 273 4.11 40.72 -6.83
N TRP A 274 4.30 39.47 -7.25
CA TRP A 274 3.24 38.66 -7.84
C TRP A 274 2.07 38.48 -6.89
N ASN A 275 2.35 38.25 -5.60
CA ASN A 275 1.34 38.04 -4.55
C ASN A 275 0.63 39.31 -4.07
N GLN A 276 1.16 40.50 -4.37
CA GLN A 276 0.56 41.78 -4.01
C GLN A 276 -0.16 42.39 -5.20
N CYS A 277 -1.49 42.49 -5.12
CA CYS A 277 -2.33 42.89 -6.25
C CYS A 277 -2.06 44.28 -6.83
N GLY A 278 -1.55 45.21 -6.02
CA GLY A 278 -1.20 46.55 -6.45
C GLY A 278 0.21 46.69 -7.02
N CYS A 279 1.02 45.63 -7.01
CA CYS A 279 2.40 45.71 -7.49
C CYS A 279 2.45 45.64 -9.01
N ASP A 280 2.97 46.68 -9.65
CA ASP A 280 3.03 46.78 -11.11
C ASP A 280 4.44 46.55 -11.65
N ALA A 281 5.49 46.75 -10.83
CA ALA A 281 6.85 46.40 -11.20
C ALA A 281 7.75 46.09 -10.00
N TYR A 282 8.86 45.40 -10.26
CA TYR A 282 9.92 45.17 -9.27
C TYR A 282 11.33 45.17 -9.88
N THR A 283 12.34 45.37 -9.04
CA THR A 283 13.77 45.18 -9.37
C THR A 283 14.60 44.92 -8.10
N SER A 284 15.89 44.62 -8.26
CA SER A 284 16.83 44.52 -7.13
C SER A 284 17.23 45.90 -6.61
N LEU A 285 17.33 46.04 -5.30
CA LEU A 285 17.71 47.31 -4.65
C LEU A 285 19.22 47.59 -4.77
N TYR A 286 20.04 46.56 -4.70
CA TYR A 286 21.50 46.65 -4.71
C TYR A 286 22.11 46.02 -5.98
N ASP A 287 23.28 46.50 -6.39
CA ASP A 287 24.01 46.00 -7.58
C ASP A 287 24.40 44.52 -7.50
N ASN A 288 24.48 43.97 -6.29
CA ASN A 288 24.72 42.54 -6.05
C ASN A 288 23.45 41.67 -6.21
N GLN A 289 22.36 42.23 -6.77
CA GLN A 289 21.06 41.58 -6.99
C GLN A 289 20.33 41.14 -5.71
N THR A 290 20.59 41.84 -4.60
CA THR A 290 19.89 41.60 -3.32
C THR A 290 19.02 42.79 -2.92
N GLY A 291 18.03 42.55 -2.07
CA GLY A 291 17.02 43.54 -1.69
C GLY A 291 16.05 43.84 -2.84
N CYS A 292 14.87 44.37 -2.52
CA CYS A 292 13.81 44.60 -3.50
C CYS A 292 13.40 46.08 -3.56
N LYS A 293 13.16 46.57 -4.77
CA LYS A 293 12.44 47.81 -5.02
C LYS A 293 11.16 47.47 -5.79
N PHE A 294 10.03 47.97 -5.33
CA PHE A 294 8.71 47.73 -5.89
C PHE A 294 8.05 49.04 -6.32
N TRP A 295 7.24 48.99 -7.37
CA TRP A 295 6.36 50.07 -7.79
C TRP A 295 4.91 49.60 -7.68
N PHE A 296 4.09 50.44 -7.05
CA PHE A 296 2.67 50.20 -6.84
C PHE A 296 1.83 51.26 -7.56
N ASP A 297 0.58 50.89 -7.86
CA ASP A 297 -0.42 51.71 -8.54
C ASP A 297 -0.06 52.01 -10.00
N LYS A 298 -0.98 51.66 -10.92
CA LYS A 298 -0.82 51.59 -12.38
C LYS A 298 -0.44 52.92 -13.06
N GLY A 299 0.73 53.44 -12.78
CA GLY A 299 1.32 54.57 -13.46
C GLY A 299 1.67 54.22 -14.91
N GLU A 300 1.71 55.23 -15.78
CA GLU A 300 2.20 55.04 -17.13
C GLU A 300 3.71 54.78 -17.10
N PHE A 301 4.12 53.60 -17.57
CA PHE A 301 5.53 53.22 -17.73
C PHE A 301 6.06 53.74 -19.05
N PHE A 302 7.15 54.51 -19.02
CA PHE A 302 7.83 55.01 -20.20
C PHE A 302 9.07 54.19 -20.47
N GLN A 303 9.07 53.51 -21.62
CA GLN A 303 10.20 52.70 -22.05
C GLN A 303 11.32 53.59 -22.60
N ASP A 304 12.51 53.45 -22.02
CA ASP A 304 13.73 54.03 -22.52
C ASP A 304 14.38 53.07 -23.52
N LEU A 305 14.48 53.51 -24.78
CA LEU A 305 15.08 52.75 -25.88
C LEU A 305 16.60 52.98 -25.99
N SER A 306 17.16 53.92 -25.21
CA SER A 306 18.61 54.22 -25.24
C SER A 306 19.45 53.21 -24.47
N GLY A 307 18.83 52.40 -23.59
CA GLY A 307 19.49 51.36 -22.80
C GLY A 307 20.36 51.91 -21.67
N VAL A 308 20.30 53.21 -21.39
CA VAL A 308 21.07 53.87 -20.33
C VAL A 308 20.45 53.59 -18.95
N ILE A 309 19.12 53.44 -18.89
CA ILE A 309 18.40 53.17 -17.64
C ILE A 309 18.40 51.65 -17.32
N PRO A 310 18.72 51.25 -16.07
CA PRO A 310 18.67 49.86 -15.65
C PRO A 310 17.29 49.23 -15.88
N PRO A 311 17.23 47.95 -16.31
CA PRO A 311 15.96 47.29 -16.56
C PRO A 311 15.21 47.00 -15.25
N ILE A 312 13.89 47.20 -15.28
CA ILE A 312 12.95 46.79 -14.25
C ILE A 312 11.96 45.78 -14.84
N TYR A 313 11.31 44.98 -13.99
CA TYR A 313 10.36 43.96 -14.42
C TYR A 313 8.94 44.49 -14.27
N VAL A 314 8.27 44.80 -15.38
CA VAL A 314 6.96 45.49 -15.44
C VAL A 314 5.85 44.50 -15.81
N LEU A 315 4.71 44.57 -15.11
CA LEU A 315 3.55 43.72 -15.35
C LEU A 315 2.82 44.15 -16.63
N ILE A 316 2.59 43.23 -17.56
CA ILE A 316 1.86 43.47 -18.80
C ILE A 316 0.54 42.70 -18.81
N PRO A 317 -0.62 43.38 -18.75
CA PRO A 317 -1.91 42.78 -19.09
C PRO A 317 -2.09 42.72 -20.61
N LYS A 318 -2.59 41.61 -21.15
CA LYS A 318 -2.76 41.43 -22.61
C LYS A 318 -3.87 42.36 -23.18
N PRO A 319 -3.75 42.92 -24.41
CA PRO A 319 -4.78 43.76 -25.00
C PRO A 319 -6.01 42.96 -25.45
N SER A 320 -7.22 43.49 -25.20
CA SER A 320 -8.47 42.98 -25.78
C SER A 320 -8.51 43.28 -27.29
N GLN A 321 -8.50 42.25 -28.14
CA GLN A 321 -8.59 42.41 -29.59
C GLN A 321 -10.00 42.92 -30.00
N ASN A 322 -10.07 44.17 -30.48
CA ASN A 322 -11.23 44.70 -31.22
C ASN A 322 -11.05 44.41 -32.72
N TYR A 323 -11.84 43.48 -33.26
CA TYR A 323 -11.91 43.20 -34.70
C TYR A 323 -12.97 44.09 -35.39
N THR A 324 -12.56 44.84 -36.41
CA THR A 324 -13.47 45.57 -37.32
C THR A 324 -14.08 44.64 -38.37
N LYS A 325 -15.40 44.78 -38.60
CA LYS A 325 -16.27 43.89 -39.40
C LYS A 325 -16.14 44.03 -40.93
N LYS A 326 -16.32 42.90 -41.66
CA LYS A 326 -17.41 42.61 -42.65
C LYS A 326 -17.16 41.28 -43.41
N PRO A 327 -18.17 40.62 -44.02
CA PRO A 327 -19.59 40.52 -43.68
C PRO A 327 -19.98 39.06 -43.32
N THR A 328 -20.88 38.94 -42.34
CA THR A 328 -21.25 37.69 -41.67
C THR A 328 -22.69 37.31 -42.00
N TRP A 329 -22.92 36.30 -42.84
CA TRP A 329 -24.22 35.61 -42.87
C TRP A 329 -24.08 34.10 -43.05
N ILE A 330 -23.07 33.65 -43.80
CA ILE A 330 -22.82 32.21 -44.04
C ILE A 330 -22.27 31.51 -42.78
N GLY A 331 -21.46 32.21 -41.97
CA GLY A 331 -20.86 31.66 -40.75
C GLY A 331 -21.84 31.47 -39.58
N PHE A 332 -22.96 32.20 -39.54
CA PHE A 332 -23.92 32.07 -38.43
C PHE A 332 -24.72 30.77 -38.47
N VAL A 333 -25.00 30.24 -39.67
CA VAL A 333 -25.74 28.98 -39.82
C VAL A 333 -24.84 27.78 -39.48
N ILE A 334 -23.57 27.82 -39.93
CA ILE A 334 -22.59 26.75 -39.67
C ILE A 334 -22.08 26.82 -38.22
N GLY A 335 -21.84 28.03 -37.71
CA GLY A 335 -21.43 28.27 -36.33
C GLY A 335 -22.52 27.97 -35.32
N GLY A 336 -23.78 28.30 -35.62
CA GLY A 336 -24.92 28.00 -34.75
C GLY A 336 -25.16 26.50 -34.62
N THR A 337 -25.13 25.77 -35.74
CA THR A 337 -25.31 24.31 -35.74
C THR A 337 -24.15 23.59 -35.07
N THR A 338 -22.90 23.99 -35.33
CA THR A 338 -21.72 23.39 -34.67
C THR A 338 -21.65 23.74 -33.18
N ALA A 339 -21.97 24.97 -32.77
CA ALA A 339 -22.01 25.36 -31.36
C ALA A 339 -23.12 24.62 -30.61
N LEU A 340 -24.31 24.46 -31.21
CA LEU A 340 -25.38 23.68 -30.60
C LEU A 340 -25.03 22.19 -30.49
N LEU A 341 -24.32 21.63 -31.47
CA LEU A 341 -23.86 20.24 -31.44
C LEU A 341 -22.74 20.04 -30.41
N VAL A 342 -21.81 20.99 -30.29
CA VAL A 342 -20.77 20.98 -29.25
C VAL A 342 -21.38 21.17 -27.86
N ILE A 343 -22.33 22.08 -27.69
CA ILE A 343 -23.05 22.26 -26.42
C ILE A 343 -23.83 21.01 -26.09
N PHE A 344 -24.51 20.39 -27.06
CA PHE A 344 -25.21 19.12 -26.86
C PHE A 344 -24.26 17.99 -26.49
N LEU A 345 -23.09 17.85 -27.14
CA LEU A 345 -22.07 16.87 -26.80
C LEU A 345 -21.40 17.15 -25.45
N CYS A 346 -21.18 18.42 -25.08
CA CYS A 346 -20.67 18.81 -23.78
C CYS A 346 -21.70 18.56 -22.68
N ILE A 347 -22.99 18.78 -22.95
CA ILE A 347 -24.08 18.43 -22.04
C ILE A 347 -24.18 16.92 -21.92
N LEU A 348 -24.11 16.15 -23.01
CA LEU A 348 -24.10 14.68 -22.95
C LEU A 348 -22.87 14.14 -22.23
N TYR A 349 -21.70 14.74 -22.43
CA TYR A 349 -20.47 14.40 -21.72
C TYR A 349 -20.53 14.80 -20.25
N TYR A 350 -21.11 15.96 -19.93
CA TYR A 350 -21.31 16.40 -18.55
C TYR A 350 -22.34 15.53 -17.85
N LEU A 351 -23.44 15.15 -18.52
CA LEU A 351 -24.45 14.25 -17.99
C LEU A 351 -23.93 12.81 -17.90
N SER A 352 -23.08 12.34 -18.83
CA SER A 352 -22.46 11.02 -18.75
C SER A 352 -21.35 10.96 -17.70
N ARG A 353 -20.56 12.03 -17.54
CA ARG A 353 -19.52 12.15 -16.52
C ARG A 353 -20.13 12.39 -15.14
N ARG A 354 -21.19 13.19 -15.03
CA ARG A 354 -21.97 13.33 -13.79
C ARG A 354 -22.69 12.03 -13.46
N ARG A 355 -23.21 11.31 -14.46
CA ARG A 355 -23.75 9.94 -14.26
C ARG A 355 -22.65 8.97 -13.84
N ASN A 356 -21.43 9.03 -14.38
CA ASN A 356 -20.32 8.15 -13.99
C ASN A 356 -19.72 8.51 -12.62
N VAL A 357 -19.67 9.79 -12.23
CA VAL A 357 -19.17 10.24 -10.92
C VAL A 357 -20.23 10.04 -9.83
N ILE A 358 -21.51 10.25 -10.15
CA ILE A 358 -22.60 9.83 -9.27
C ILE A 358 -22.60 8.30 -9.21
N LEU A 359 -22.45 7.56 -10.30
CA LEU A 359 -22.31 6.10 -10.25
C LEU A 359 -21.08 5.63 -9.47
N GLU A 360 -19.92 6.29 -9.51
CA GLU A 360 -18.71 5.85 -8.77
C GLU A 360 -18.71 6.28 -7.29
N GLY A 361 -19.18 7.48 -6.97
CA GLY A 361 -19.30 7.96 -5.58
C GLY A 361 -20.54 7.42 -4.86
N GLU A 362 -21.63 7.19 -5.59
CA GLU A 362 -22.78 6.43 -5.11
C GLU A 362 -22.39 4.97 -5.02
N ASN A 363 -21.65 4.36 -5.97
CA ASN A 363 -21.13 2.99 -5.81
C ASN A 363 -20.28 2.84 -4.54
N ASP A 364 -19.29 3.66 -4.22
CA ASP A 364 -18.46 3.37 -3.02
C ASP A 364 -19.23 3.55 -1.68
N ALA A 365 -20.15 4.51 -1.60
CA ALA A 365 -21.02 4.72 -0.44
C ALA A 365 -22.17 3.69 -0.35
N THR A 366 -22.80 3.33 -1.48
CA THR A 366 -23.81 2.25 -1.59
C THR A 366 -23.19 0.86 -1.56
N ILE A 367 -21.88 0.72 -1.79
CA ILE A 367 -21.13 -0.52 -1.62
C ILE A 367 -20.92 -0.80 -0.15
N ASP A 368 -20.59 0.21 0.67
CA ASP A 368 -20.51 0.03 2.12
C ASP A 368 -21.90 -0.17 2.73
N ASP A 369 -22.91 0.58 2.27
CA ASP A 369 -24.32 0.44 2.69
C ASP A 369 -24.91 -0.91 2.26
N GLY A 370 -24.70 -1.34 1.01
CA GLY A 370 -25.16 -2.62 0.47
C GLY A 370 -24.37 -3.84 0.95
N LEU A 371 -23.10 -3.68 1.35
CA LEU A 371 -22.34 -4.74 2.04
C LEU A 371 -22.81 -4.88 3.49
N LEU A 372 -23.11 -3.77 4.16
CA LEU A 372 -23.79 -3.75 5.47
C LEU A 372 -25.19 -4.38 5.37
N GLU A 373 -25.94 -4.11 4.30
CA GLU A 373 -27.26 -4.71 4.05
C GLU A 373 -27.17 -6.24 3.83
N LEU A 374 -26.16 -6.71 3.10
CA LEU A 374 -25.89 -8.14 2.88
C LEU A 374 -25.50 -8.86 4.19
N VAL A 375 -24.78 -8.15 5.06
CA VAL A 375 -24.33 -8.60 6.39
C VAL A 375 -25.42 -8.47 7.47
N ASN A 376 -26.42 -7.61 7.26
CA ASN A 376 -27.59 -7.42 8.13
C ASN A 376 -28.81 -8.25 7.70
N SER A 377 -28.68 -9.05 6.64
CA SER A 377 -29.67 -10.07 6.24
C SER A 377 -29.76 -11.18 7.29
N ASP A 378 -30.91 -11.84 7.42
CA ASP A 378 -31.18 -12.99 8.33
C ASP A 378 -30.18 -14.17 8.20
N ARG A 379 -29.23 -14.13 7.26
CA ARG A 379 -28.16 -15.12 7.02
C ARG A 379 -26.90 -14.93 7.87
N PHE A 380 -26.77 -13.83 8.61
CA PHE A 380 -25.57 -13.52 9.37
C PHE A 380 -25.88 -13.28 10.85
N THR A 381 -25.17 -13.99 11.73
CA THR A 381 -25.32 -13.80 13.19
C THR A 381 -24.19 -12.91 13.73
N SER A 382 -24.58 -11.89 14.50
CA SER A 382 -23.63 -11.01 15.20
C SER A 382 -23.05 -11.74 16.42
N ALA A 383 -21.76 -12.06 16.38
CA ALA A 383 -21.08 -12.68 17.50
C ALA A 383 -20.69 -11.63 18.55
N HIS A 384 -21.64 -11.22 19.39
CA HIS A 384 -21.34 -10.50 20.63
C HIS A 384 -21.08 -11.51 21.75
N GLY A 385 -19.97 -11.31 22.47
CA GLY A 385 -19.60 -12.17 23.60
C GLY A 385 -20.65 -12.10 24.72
N SER A 386 -21.65 -12.97 24.69
CA SER A 386 -22.34 -13.50 25.85
C SER A 386 -23.13 -14.77 25.47
N GLN A 387 -23.34 -15.61 26.48
CA GLN A 387 -23.75 -16.99 26.43
C GLN A 387 -25.17 -17.23 25.89
N ASN A 388 -25.38 -18.47 25.46
CA ASN A 388 -26.63 -19.16 25.10
C ASN A 388 -27.16 -18.86 23.68
N ASP A 389 -26.72 -19.67 22.71
CA ASP A 389 -27.66 -20.17 21.71
C ASP A 389 -27.23 -21.53 21.15
N THR A 390 -28.03 -22.53 21.50
CA THR A 390 -28.04 -23.91 21.04
C THR A 390 -28.76 -24.04 19.69
N LYS A 391 -28.30 -23.30 18.67
CA LYS A 391 -28.72 -23.51 17.29
C LYS A 391 -27.51 -23.61 16.38
N GLN A 392 -27.16 -24.84 15.99
CA GLN A 392 -26.29 -25.12 14.86
C GLN A 392 -27.06 -24.76 13.57
N GLY A 393 -27.10 -23.48 13.23
CA GLY A 393 -27.47 -23.01 11.89
C GLY A 393 -26.20 -22.82 11.05
N HIS A 394 -26.30 -23.03 9.73
CA HIS A 394 -25.23 -22.85 8.74
C HIS A 394 -24.89 -21.36 8.46
N ASP A 395 -25.26 -20.46 9.36
CA ASP A 395 -25.17 -19.01 9.16
C ASP A 395 -23.74 -18.51 9.37
N LEU A 396 -23.25 -17.71 8.42
CA LEU A 396 -21.93 -17.10 8.51
C LEU A 396 -21.90 -16.08 9.66
N ARG A 397 -20.77 -16.00 10.36
CA ARG A 397 -20.63 -15.11 11.52
C ARG A 397 -19.97 -13.80 11.15
N VAL A 398 -20.45 -12.72 11.73
CA VAL A 398 -19.81 -11.40 11.66
C VAL A 398 -19.00 -11.22 12.94
N PHE A 399 -17.68 -11.15 12.78
CA PHE A 399 -16.77 -11.00 13.91
C PHE A 399 -16.39 -9.53 14.11
N ASN A 400 -16.34 -9.12 15.37
CA ASN A 400 -15.86 -7.79 15.74
C ASN A 400 -14.33 -7.69 15.51
N TYR A 401 -13.86 -6.53 15.02
CA TYR A 401 -12.44 -6.29 14.78
C TYR A 401 -11.57 -6.54 16.02
N ASN A 402 -11.99 -6.05 17.20
CA ASN A 402 -11.23 -6.24 18.44
C ASN A 402 -11.12 -7.71 18.83
N PHE A 403 -12.14 -8.50 18.51
CA PHE A 403 -12.14 -9.93 18.75
C PHE A 403 -11.14 -10.65 17.84
N ILE A 404 -11.13 -10.35 16.53
CA ILE A 404 -10.16 -10.94 15.59
C ILE A 404 -8.74 -10.47 15.89
N MET A 405 -8.58 -9.21 16.27
CA MET A 405 -7.30 -8.66 16.71
C MET A 405 -6.77 -9.41 17.93
N ALA A 406 -7.60 -9.66 18.94
CA ALA A 406 -7.20 -10.47 20.10
C ALA A 406 -6.90 -11.92 19.73
N ALA A 407 -7.75 -12.56 18.90
CA ALA A 407 -7.60 -13.95 18.47
C ALA A 407 -6.30 -14.20 17.70
N THR A 408 -5.83 -13.22 16.93
CA THR A 408 -4.58 -13.27 16.14
C THR A 408 -3.37 -12.73 16.89
N ASN A 409 -3.51 -12.42 18.19
CA ASN A 409 -2.50 -11.74 18.99
C ASN A 409 -1.97 -10.47 18.31
N CYS A 410 -2.90 -9.55 18.02
CA CYS A 410 -2.66 -8.29 17.34
C CYS A 410 -2.05 -8.43 15.93
N PHE A 411 -2.43 -9.48 15.19
CA PHE A 411 -1.85 -9.81 13.88
C PHE A 411 -0.31 -9.97 13.93
N SER A 412 0.18 -10.62 14.99
CA SER A 412 1.62 -10.88 15.18
C SER A 412 2.22 -11.59 13.96
N LEU A 413 3.44 -11.22 13.59
CA LEU A 413 4.19 -11.90 12.53
C LEU A 413 4.44 -13.38 12.82
N GLU A 414 4.52 -13.77 14.10
CA GLU A 414 4.65 -15.18 14.50
C GLU A 414 3.43 -16.01 14.10
N ASN A 415 2.28 -15.36 13.99
CA ASN A 415 1.04 -15.97 13.53
C ASN A 415 0.88 -15.85 12.00
N LYS A 416 1.81 -15.23 11.26
CA LYS A 416 1.69 -15.12 9.80
C LYS A 416 1.84 -16.50 9.16
N LEU A 417 0.81 -16.93 8.45
CA LEU A 417 0.79 -18.19 7.71
C LEU A 417 1.32 -18.03 6.29
N GLY A 418 1.06 -16.89 5.67
CA GLY A 418 1.49 -16.59 4.30
C GLY A 418 1.09 -15.19 3.85
N GLU A 419 1.59 -14.82 2.66
CA GLU A 419 1.26 -13.58 1.97
C GLU A 419 1.12 -13.88 0.47
N GLY A 420 -0.03 -13.53 -0.10
CA GLY A 420 -0.31 -13.68 -1.52
C GLY A 420 -0.73 -12.35 -2.16
N GLY A 421 -1.08 -12.39 -3.45
CA GLY A 421 -1.59 -11.20 -4.16
C GLY A 421 -2.85 -10.59 -3.55
N PHE A 422 -3.53 -11.34 -2.70
CA PHE A 422 -4.83 -11.02 -2.10
C PHE A 422 -4.73 -10.59 -0.63
N GLY A 423 -3.53 -10.52 -0.05
CA GLY A 423 -3.33 -10.05 1.31
C GLY A 423 -2.59 -11.03 2.23
N LEU A 424 -2.58 -10.68 3.51
CA LEU A 424 -1.84 -11.40 4.57
C LEU A 424 -2.77 -12.40 5.26
N VAL A 425 -2.28 -13.62 5.51
CA VAL A 425 -3.04 -14.66 6.22
C VAL A 425 -2.40 -14.90 7.58
N TYR A 426 -3.21 -14.86 8.63
CA TYR A 426 -2.77 -15.05 10.01
C TYR A 426 -3.47 -16.24 10.67
N LYS A 427 -2.75 -16.98 11.52
CA LYS A 427 -3.32 -17.93 12.46
C LYS A 427 -3.97 -17.18 13.61
N GLY A 428 -5.15 -17.61 14.02
CA GLY A 428 -5.81 -17.10 15.20
C GLY A 428 -6.41 -18.24 16.03
N LYS A 429 -6.75 -17.93 17.27
CA LYS A 429 -7.43 -18.85 18.19
C LYS A 429 -8.63 -18.16 18.81
N ILE A 430 -9.84 -18.67 18.56
CA ILE A 430 -11.08 -18.13 19.12
C ILE A 430 -11.43 -18.83 20.45
N PRO A 431 -12.31 -18.25 21.29
CA PRO A 431 -12.77 -18.89 22.53
C PRO A 431 -13.36 -20.28 22.24
N LYS A 432 -13.14 -21.23 23.15
CA LYS A 432 -13.25 -22.70 22.96
C LYS A 432 -12.06 -23.39 22.29
N GLY A 433 -11.02 -22.63 21.93
CA GLY A 433 -9.74 -23.20 21.49
C GLY A 433 -9.67 -23.59 20.02
N GLN A 434 -10.72 -23.32 19.24
CA GLN A 434 -10.73 -23.55 17.80
C GLN A 434 -9.71 -22.63 17.10
N GLU A 435 -8.85 -23.23 16.28
CA GLU A 435 -7.89 -22.51 15.45
C GLU A 435 -8.56 -22.03 14.15
N ILE A 436 -8.20 -20.82 13.72
CA ILE A 436 -8.75 -20.16 12.54
C ILE A 436 -7.64 -19.58 11.67
N ALA A 437 -7.92 -19.40 10.38
CA ALA A 437 -7.08 -18.63 9.47
C ALA A 437 -7.80 -17.32 9.11
N VAL A 438 -7.13 -16.18 9.31
CA VAL A 438 -7.66 -14.84 9.07
C VAL A 438 -6.95 -14.24 7.87
N LYS A 439 -7.64 -14.17 6.72
CA LYS A 439 -7.18 -13.51 5.50
C LYS A 439 -7.55 -12.04 5.58
N ARG A 440 -6.56 -11.18 5.83
CA ARG A 440 -6.70 -9.72 5.89
C ARG A 440 -6.34 -9.14 4.53
N LEU A 441 -7.33 -8.52 3.88
CA LEU A 441 -7.15 -8.00 2.53
C LEU A 441 -6.30 -6.73 2.51
N SER A 442 -5.55 -6.54 1.42
CA SER A 442 -4.68 -5.38 1.25
C SER A 442 -5.49 -4.10 1.03
N ARG A 443 -5.09 -3.00 1.69
CA ARG A 443 -5.74 -1.68 1.62
C ARG A 443 -5.59 -0.97 0.26
N ASN A 444 -4.66 -1.43 -0.59
CA ASN A 444 -4.16 -0.64 -1.73
C ASN A 444 -4.65 -1.10 -3.11
N SER A 445 -5.67 -1.97 -3.22
CA SER A 445 -6.18 -2.40 -4.52
C SER A 445 -7.71 -2.29 -4.59
N GLY A 446 -8.23 -1.51 -5.56
CA GLY A 446 -9.66 -1.54 -5.90
C GLY A 446 -10.15 -2.94 -6.35
N GLN A 447 -9.20 -3.82 -6.69
CA GLN A 447 -9.42 -5.24 -6.94
C GLN A 447 -9.83 -6.02 -5.66
N GLY A 448 -9.22 -5.72 -4.51
CA GLY A 448 -9.40 -6.47 -3.27
C GLY A 448 -10.84 -6.43 -2.72
N ILE A 449 -11.57 -5.33 -2.91
CA ILE A 449 -12.99 -5.23 -2.49
C ILE A 449 -13.88 -6.12 -3.35
N SER A 450 -13.66 -6.15 -4.67
CA SER A 450 -14.43 -7.01 -5.57
C SER A 450 -14.19 -8.50 -5.30
N GLU A 451 -12.96 -8.85 -4.93
CA GLU A 451 -12.57 -10.22 -4.59
C GLU A 451 -13.13 -10.63 -3.22
N PHE A 452 -13.11 -9.73 -2.23
CA PHE A 452 -13.79 -9.93 -0.95
C PHE A 452 -15.25 -10.30 -1.15
N LYS A 453 -15.96 -9.52 -1.98
CA LYS A 453 -17.38 -9.73 -2.27
C LYS A 453 -17.59 -11.07 -2.97
N ASN A 454 -16.81 -11.36 -4.02
CA ASN A 454 -16.92 -12.64 -4.72
C ASN A 454 -16.72 -13.80 -3.77
N GLU A 455 -15.67 -13.75 -2.95
CA GLU A 455 -15.31 -14.81 -2.04
C GLU A 455 -16.37 -14.97 -0.94
N LEU A 456 -16.84 -13.88 -0.32
CA LEU A 456 -17.90 -13.90 0.69
C LEU A 456 -19.22 -14.47 0.15
N ILE A 457 -19.65 -14.06 -1.05
CA ILE A 457 -20.92 -14.49 -1.68
C ILE A 457 -20.85 -15.94 -2.17
N LEU A 458 -19.72 -16.35 -2.74
CA LEU A 458 -19.56 -17.69 -3.29
C LEU A 458 -19.45 -18.71 -2.17
N ILE A 459 -18.51 -18.50 -1.26
CA ILE A 459 -18.19 -19.54 -0.27
C ILE A 459 -19.25 -19.65 0.83
N SER A 460 -20.11 -18.63 1.00
CA SER A 460 -21.30 -18.74 1.85
C SER A 460 -22.28 -19.81 1.34
N GLU A 461 -22.29 -20.05 0.04
CA GLU A 461 -23.22 -20.97 -0.64
C GLU A 461 -22.57 -22.32 -0.99
N LEU A 462 -21.26 -22.47 -0.77
CA LEU A 462 -20.48 -23.65 -1.13
C LEU A 462 -20.05 -24.42 0.12
N GLN A 463 -20.49 -25.67 0.23
CA GLN A 463 -20.13 -26.57 1.33
C GLN A 463 -19.79 -27.94 0.76
N HIS A 464 -18.53 -28.33 0.90
CA HIS A 464 -18.03 -29.62 0.42
C HIS A 464 -16.76 -30.01 1.18
N MET A 465 -16.49 -31.30 1.33
CA MET A 465 -15.32 -31.80 2.08
C MET A 465 -13.98 -31.32 1.51
N ASN A 466 -13.90 -31.19 0.18
CA ASN A 466 -12.71 -30.72 -0.54
C ASN A 466 -12.71 -29.23 -0.88
N LEU A 467 -13.50 -28.42 -0.18
CA LEU A 467 -13.44 -26.96 -0.27
C LEU A 467 -13.13 -26.38 1.12
N VAL A 468 -12.29 -25.35 1.19
CA VAL A 468 -11.98 -24.69 2.47
C VAL A 468 -13.22 -23.97 2.97
N ARG A 469 -13.61 -24.23 4.22
CA ARG A 469 -14.81 -23.65 4.81
C ARG A 469 -14.56 -22.24 5.34
N LEU A 470 -15.37 -21.29 4.88
CA LEU A 470 -15.47 -19.97 5.51
C LEU A 470 -16.31 -20.06 6.79
N LEU A 471 -15.80 -19.49 7.87
CA LEU A 471 -16.46 -19.40 9.17
C LEU A 471 -17.19 -18.07 9.34
N GLY A 472 -16.72 -17.02 8.66
CA GLY A 472 -17.32 -15.69 8.74
C GLY A 472 -16.43 -14.59 8.17
N CYS A 473 -16.82 -13.35 8.43
CA CYS A 473 -16.08 -12.17 7.99
C CYS A 473 -15.97 -11.12 9.11
N CYS A 474 -15.06 -10.17 8.92
CA CYS A 474 -14.95 -8.97 9.74
C CYS A 474 -14.86 -7.75 8.81
N ILE A 475 -15.75 -6.78 9.06
CA ILE A 475 -15.84 -5.52 8.30
C ILE A 475 -15.78 -4.40 9.34
N HIS A 476 -14.74 -3.57 9.30
CA HIS A 476 -14.58 -2.45 10.24
C HIS A 476 -13.79 -1.29 9.62
N GLY A 477 -14.45 -0.17 9.35
CA GLY A 477 -13.84 0.95 8.62
C GLY A 477 -13.37 0.49 7.24
N GLU A 478 -12.08 0.62 6.95
CA GLU A 478 -11.45 0.09 5.71
C GLU A 478 -10.96 -1.36 5.84
N GLU A 479 -11.06 -1.98 7.02
CA GLU A 479 -10.61 -3.36 7.22
C GLU A 479 -11.65 -4.34 6.68
N ARG A 480 -11.21 -5.26 5.82
CA ARG A 480 -11.99 -6.37 5.30
C ARG A 480 -11.21 -7.66 5.55
N MET A 481 -11.81 -8.59 6.31
CA MET A 481 -11.17 -9.86 6.66
C MET A 481 -12.12 -11.03 6.46
N LEU A 482 -11.59 -12.14 5.96
CA LEU A 482 -12.28 -13.41 5.83
C LEU A 482 -11.67 -14.41 6.81
N ILE A 483 -12.54 -15.13 7.53
CA ILE A 483 -12.14 -16.07 8.58
C ILE A 483 -12.48 -17.48 8.09
N TYR A 484 -11.47 -18.33 7.95
CA TYR A 484 -11.57 -19.71 7.50
C TYR A 484 -11.21 -20.69 8.63
N GLU A 485 -11.56 -21.96 8.41
CA GLU A 485 -10.93 -23.04 9.15
C GLU A 485 -9.40 -23.03 8.94
N TYR A 486 -8.66 -23.34 10.01
CA TYR A 486 -7.21 -23.43 9.92
C TYR A 486 -6.80 -24.76 9.27
N MET A 487 -5.86 -24.68 8.33
CA MET A 487 -5.31 -25.82 7.59
C MET A 487 -3.88 -26.09 8.05
N PRO A 488 -3.64 -27.08 8.94
CA PRO A 488 -2.37 -27.23 9.64
C PRO A 488 -1.22 -27.65 8.72
N ASN A 489 -1.52 -28.38 7.65
CA ASN A 489 -0.51 -28.81 6.69
C ASN A 489 -0.24 -27.77 5.60
N LYS A 490 -0.82 -26.57 5.64
CA LYS A 490 -0.60 -25.50 4.65
C LYS A 490 -0.98 -25.95 3.22
N SER A 491 -0.36 -25.39 2.19
CA SER A 491 -0.66 -25.64 0.78
C SER A 491 0.14 -26.81 0.19
N LEU A 492 -0.40 -27.42 -0.86
CA LEU A 492 0.17 -28.58 -1.54
C LEU A 492 1.55 -28.29 -2.15
N ASP A 493 1.77 -27.08 -2.64
CA ASP A 493 3.06 -26.64 -3.19
C ASP A 493 4.21 -26.68 -2.15
N CYS A 494 3.89 -26.50 -0.86
CA CYS A 494 4.86 -26.60 0.24
C CYS A 494 5.37 -28.02 0.46
N PHE A 495 4.70 -29.03 -0.08
CA PHE A 495 5.16 -30.42 -0.06
C PHE A 495 5.74 -30.84 -1.40
N LEU A 496 5.04 -30.58 -2.51
CA LEU A 496 5.44 -31.05 -3.83
C LEU A 496 6.84 -30.56 -4.23
N PHE A 497 7.16 -29.30 -3.95
CA PHE A 497 8.39 -28.66 -4.44
C PHE A 497 9.48 -28.52 -3.38
N ASP A 498 9.26 -29.06 -2.19
CA ASP A 498 10.25 -29.11 -1.12
C ASP A 498 10.93 -30.49 -1.14
N SER A 499 12.26 -30.52 -1.32
CA SER A 499 13.04 -31.74 -1.49
C SER A 499 12.95 -32.73 -0.32
N THR A 500 12.57 -32.26 0.86
CA THR A 500 12.44 -33.07 2.06
C THR A 500 11.00 -33.53 2.26
N LYS A 501 10.04 -32.62 2.11
CA LYS A 501 8.61 -32.89 2.32
C LYS A 501 7.95 -33.63 1.16
N SER A 502 8.48 -33.56 -0.05
CA SER A 502 7.94 -34.29 -1.21
C SER A 502 7.89 -35.81 -0.97
N LYS A 503 8.83 -36.32 -0.17
CA LYS A 503 8.91 -37.73 0.27
C LYS A 503 7.78 -38.14 1.21
N MET A 504 7.07 -37.18 1.81
CA MET A 504 5.89 -37.47 2.65
C MET A 504 4.65 -37.77 1.80
N LEU A 505 4.68 -37.42 0.52
CA LEU A 505 3.64 -37.66 -0.48
C LEU A 505 4.02 -38.85 -1.36
N ASP A 506 3.80 -40.05 -0.82
CA ASP A 506 3.79 -41.29 -1.60
C ASP A 506 2.68 -41.28 -2.67
N TRP A 507 2.73 -42.22 -3.61
CA TRP A 507 1.77 -42.27 -4.70
C TRP A 507 0.30 -42.37 -4.22
N PRO A 508 -0.06 -43.25 -3.26
CA PRO A 508 -1.43 -43.31 -2.75
C PRO A 508 -1.95 -41.96 -2.23
N LYS A 509 -1.13 -41.19 -1.49
CA LYS A 509 -1.51 -39.84 -1.06
C LYS A 509 -1.66 -38.87 -2.22
N ARG A 510 -0.73 -38.87 -3.18
CA ARG A 510 -0.82 -38.00 -4.37
C ARG A 510 -2.08 -38.30 -5.17
N PHE A 511 -2.42 -39.58 -5.34
CA PHE A 511 -3.62 -40.01 -6.03
C PHE A 511 -4.90 -39.59 -5.28
N SER A 512 -4.95 -39.79 -3.96
CA SER A 512 -6.07 -39.32 -3.12
C SER A 512 -6.23 -37.79 -3.18
N ILE A 513 -5.11 -37.05 -3.25
CA ILE A 513 -5.12 -35.59 -3.44
C ILE A 513 -5.71 -35.23 -4.80
N ILE A 514 -5.30 -35.89 -5.88
CA ILE A 514 -5.84 -35.67 -7.24
C ILE A 514 -7.35 -35.91 -7.23
N GLU A 515 -7.79 -37.03 -6.66
CA GLU A 515 -9.19 -37.41 -6.56
C GLU A 515 -10.01 -36.38 -5.79
N GLY A 516 -9.56 -35.97 -4.60
CA GLY A 516 -10.26 -34.98 -3.79
C GLY A 516 -10.35 -33.60 -4.46
N ILE A 517 -9.31 -33.18 -5.21
CA ILE A 517 -9.39 -31.95 -6.03
C ILE A 517 -10.43 -32.11 -7.13
N ALA A 518 -10.45 -33.25 -7.83
CA ALA A 518 -11.44 -33.55 -8.87
C ALA A 518 -12.87 -33.55 -8.31
N GLN A 519 -13.10 -34.15 -7.14
CA GLN A 519 -14.40 -34.13 -6.45
C GLN A 519 -14.82 -32.69 -6.11
N GLY A 520 -13.91 -31.88 -5.57
CA GLY A 520 -14.15 -30.45 -5.30
C GLY A 520 -14.53 -29.65 -6.55
N LEU A 521 -13.82 -29.84 -7.67
CA LEU A 521 -14.14 -29.19 -8.94
C LEU A 521 -15.48 -29.66 -9.52
N LEU A 522 -15.74 -30.97 -9.48
CA LEU A 522 -16.99 -31.54 -9.95
C LEU A 522 -18.19 -30.98 -9.18
N TYR A 523 -18.04 -30.82 -7.86
CA TYR A 523 -19.01 -30.13 -7.05
C TYR A 523 -19.25 -28.70 -7.57
N LEU A 524 -18.21 -27.88 -7.71
CA LEU A 524 -18.33 -26.48 -8.19
C LEU A 524 -18.99 -26.36 -9.58
N HIS A 525 -18.73 -27.31 -10.48
CA HIS A 525 -19.20 -27.22 -11.86
C HIS A 525 -20.61 -27.76 -12.08
N LYS A 526 -21.02 -28.75 -11.27
CA LYS A 526 -22.22 -29.55 -11.53
C LYS A 526 -23.18 -29.66 -10.36
N TYR A 527 -22.68 -29.90 -9.15
CA TYR A 527 -23.52 -30.29 -8.01
C TYR A 527 -23.80 -29.16 -7.02
N SER A 528 -23.05 -28.06 -7.08
CA SER A 528 -23.39 -26.84 -6.35
C SER A 528 -24.64 -26.18 -6.96
N ARG A 529 -25.40 -25.48 -6.11
CA ARG A 529 -26.62 -24.73 -6.50
C ARG A 529 -26.35 -23.72 -7.62
N LEU A 530 -25.15 -23.17 -7.62
CA LEU A 530 -24.63 -22.25 -8.62
C LEU A 530 -23.49 -22.95 -9.36
N ARG A 531 -23.41 -22.85 -10.69
CA ARG A 531 -22.23 -23.31 -11.43
C ARG A 531 -21.12 -22.29 -11.19
N VAL A 532 -20.00 -22.70 -10.61
CA VAL A 532 -18.89 -21.82 -10.23
C VAL A 532 -17.63 -22.18 -11.00
N ILE A 533 -17.05 -21.22 -11.72
CA ILE A 533 -15.75 -21.38 -12.38
C ILE A 533 -14.68 -20.73 -11.49
N HIS A 534 -13.68 -21.49 -11.05
CA HIS A 534 -12.66 -21.09 -10.08
C HIS A 534 -11.67 -20.06 -10.66
N ARG A 535 -11.16 -20.30 -11.87
CA ARG A 535 -10.24 -19.44 -12.65
C ARG A 535 -8.82 -19.23 -12.11
N ASP A 536 -8.53 -19.62 -10.87
CA ASP A 536 -7.16 -19.60 -10.31
C ASP A 536 -6.79 -20.89 -9.57
N LEU A 537 -7.09 -22.04 -10.19
CA LEU A 537 -6.71 -23.34 -9.62
C LEU A 537 -5.22 -23.62 -9.85
N LYS A 538 -4.48 -23.88 -8.76
CA LYS A 538 -3.03 -24.15 -8.75
C LYS A 538 -2.62 -24.81 -7.44
N ALA A 539 -1.39 -25.34 -7.36
CA ALA A 539 -0.90 -26.06 -6.18
C ALA A 539 -0.91 -25.21 -4.89
N SER A 540 -0.63 -23.91 -4.97
CA SER A 540 -0.66 -23.02 -3.80
C SER A 540 -2.08 -22.73 -3.28
N ASN A 541 -3.11 -22.99 -4.09
CA ASN A 541 -4.52 -22.78 -3.74
C ASN A 541 -5.22 -24.07 -3.31
N VAL A 542 -4.49 -25.19 -3.22
CA VAL A 542 -4.96 -26.43 -2.60
C VAL A 542 -4.32 -26.54 -1.22
N LEU A 543 -5.12 -26.44 -0.16
CA LEU A 543 -4.68 -26.59 1.22
C LEU A 543 -4.89 -28.02 1.72
N LEU A 544 -4.13 -28.43 2.72
CA LEU A 544 -4.14 -29.79 3.28
C LEU A 544 -4.58 -29.77 4.75
N ASP A 545 -5.59 -30.59 5.07
CA ASP A 545 -6.10 -30.72 6.43
C ASP A 545 -5.17 -31.59 7.30
N GLU A 546 -5.55 -31.86 8.56
CA GLU A 546 -4.79 -32.70 9.50
C GLU A 546 -4.45 -34.09 8.96
N ASN A 547 -5.28 -34.64 8.08
CA ASN A 547 -5.17 -35.98 7.52
C ASN A 547 -4.58 -35.97 6.09
N MET A 548 -4.05 -34.83 5.63
CA MET A 548 -3.52 -34.63 4.26
C MET A 548 -4.59 -34.68 3.16
N ASN A 549 -5.88 -34.48 3.49
CA ASN A 549 -6.91 -34.36 2.47
C ASN A 549 -6.87 -32.98 1.81
N PRO A 550 -7.10 -32.90 0.48
CA PRO A 550 -7.08 -31.64 -0.25
C PRO A 550 -8.35 -30.83 -0.03
N LYS A 551 -8.17 -29.51 0.12
CA LYS A 551 -9.24 -28.52 0.08
C LYS A 551 -8.89 -27.35 -0.84
N ILE A 552 -9.74 -27.11 -1.83
CA ILE A 552 -9.59 -25.97 -2.75
C ILE A 552 -9.94 -24.68 -2.00
N SER A 553 -9.12 -23.65 -2.21
CA SER A 553 -9.20 -22.35 -1.57
C SER A 553 -9.05 -21.20 -2.57
N ASP A 554 -9.30 -19.98 -2.12
CA ASP A 554 -9.07 -18.73 -2.85
C ASP A 554 -10.04 -18.47 -4.01
N PHE A 555 -11.30 -18.20 -3.65
CA PHE A 555 -12.40 -17.95 -4.59
C PHE A 555 -12.53 -16.49 -5.04
N GLY A 556 -11.56 -15.62 -4.73
CA GLY A 556 -11.64 -14.19 -5.06
C GLY A 556 -11.86 -13.91 -6.57
N MET A 557 -11.35 -14.81 -7.42
CA MET A 557 -11.38 -14.71 -8.88
C MET A 557 -12.54 -15.46 -9.53
N ALA A 558 -13.25 -16.26 -8.74
CA ALA A 558 -14.27 -17.18 -9.22
C ALA A 558 -15.49 -16.42 -9.76
N ARG A 559 -16.27 -17.11 -10.60
CA ARG A 559 -17.44 -16.55 -11.29
C ARG A 559 -18.61 -17.52 -11.26
N ILE A 560 -19.79 -16.95 -11.02
CA ILE A 560 -21.07 -17.66 -11.06
C ILE A 560 -21.57 -17.66 -12.50
N PHE A 561 -21.91 -18.83 -13.02
CA PHE A 561 -22.63 -19.01 -14.27
C PHE A 561 -24.09 -19.33 -13.96
N GLN A 562 -25.00 -18.78 -14.75
CA GLN A 562 -26.37 -19.27 -14.77
C GLN A 562 -26.38 -20.69 -15.38
N GLN A 563 -27.33 -21.54 -15.00
CA GLN A 563 -27.34 -22.97 -15.39
C GLN A 563 -27.26 -23.20 -16.92
N ASN A 564 -27.77 -22.24 -17.70
CA ASN A 564 -27.81 -22.28 -19.16
C ASN A 564 -26.57 -21.69 -19.85
N GLU A 565 -25.68 -21.02 -19.10
CA GLU A 565 -24.45 -20.45 -19.64
C GLU A 565 -23.33 -21.49 -19.65
N LEU A 566 -22.78 -21.77 -20.84
CA LEU A 566 -21.69 -22.73 -21.03
C LEU A 566 -20.30 -22.07 -21.05
N GLU A 567 -20.23 -20.82 -21.49
CA GLU A 567 -19.02 -20.02 -21.59
C GLU A 567 -19.32 -18.53 -21.37
N ALA A 568 -18.32 -17.77 -20.94
CA ALA A 568 -18.40 -16.32 -20.79
C ALA A 568 -17.10 -15.66 -21.27
N ASN A 569 -17.18 -14.39 -21.66
CA ASN A 569 -16.03 -13.59 -22.07
C ASN A 569 -15.80 -12.44 -21.08
N THR A 570 -14.53 -12.14 -20.78
CA THR A 570 -14.15 -10.96 -20.02
C THR A 570 -13.01 -10.18 -20.67
N LYS A 571 -13.08 -8.85 -20.58
CA LYS A 571 -11.97 -7.96 -20.94
C LYS A 571 -10.84 -7.95 -19.90
N ARG A 572 -11.09 -8.50 -18.71
CA ARG A 572 -10.15 -8.51 -17.59
C ARG A 572 -9.68 -9.94 -17.33
N VAL A 573 -8.64 -10.34 -18.06
CA VAL A 573 -7.94 -11.61 -17.87
C VAL A 573 -7.14 -11.53 -16.58
N VAL A 574 -7.45 -12.44 -15.65
CA VAL A 574 -6.87 -12.52 -14.32
C VAL A 574 -6.63 -13.99 -13.97
N GLY A 575 -5.50 -14.32 -13.34
CA GLY A 575 -5.18 -15.68 -12.89
C GLY A 575 -3.68 -15.88 -12.89
N THR A 576 -3.23 -17.07 -12.55
CA THR A 576 -1.81 -17.39 -12.51
C THR A 576 -1.30 -17.86 -13.88
N TYR A 577 -0.33 -17.14 -14.44
CA TYR A 577 0.35 -17.55 -15.67
C TYR A 577 0.92 -18.97 -15.53
N GLY A 578 0.78 -19.77 -16.58
CA GLY A 578 1.14 -21.20 -16.59
C GLY A 578 -0.03 -22.14 -16.31
N TYR A 579 -1.06 -21.69 -15.58
CA TYR A 579 -2.27 -22.49 -15.31
C TYR A 579 -3.47 -22.05 -16.16
N MET A 580 -3.46 -20.82 -16.67
CA MET A 580 -4.54 -20.29 -17.51
C MET A 580 -4.64 -21.04 -18.84
N SER A 581 -5.86 -21.40 -19.24
CA SER A 581 -6.09 -21.99 -20.56
C SER A 581 -5.81 -21.00 -21.69
N PRO A 582 -5.36 -21.45 -22.88
CA PRO A 582 -4.99 -20.55 -23.96
C PRO A 582 -6.12 -19.62 -24.42
N GLU A 583 -7.35 -20.14 -24.58
CA GLU A 583 -8.51 -19.33 -24.97
C GLU A 583 -8.85 -18.26 -23.92
N TYR A 584 -8.60 -18.55 -22.64
CA TYR A 584 -8.80 -17.58 -21.58
C TYR A 584 -7.70 -16.52 -21.56
N ALA A 585 -6.44 -16.93 -21.72
CA ALA A 585 -5.30 -16.03 -21.75
C ALA A 585 -5.29 -15.11 -22.98
N MET A 586 -5.73 -15.61 -24.14
CA MET A 586 -5.68 -14.90 -25.42
C MET A 586 -6.95 -14.10 -25.71
N GLU A 587 -8.13 -14.68 -25.44
CA GLU A 587 -9.42 -14.11 -25.88
C GLU A 587 -10.33 -13.71 -24.71
N GLY A 588 -9.91 -13.99 -23.47
CA GLY A 588 -10.70 -13.73 -22.27
C GLY A 588 -11.90 -14.66 -22.10
N ILE A 589 -11.96 -15.76 -22.86
CA ILE A 589 -13.06 -16.73 -22.83
C ILE A 589 -12.79 -17.73 -21.71
N PHE A 590 -13.72 -17.87 -20.77
CA PHE A 590 -13.61 -18.84 -19.69
C PHE A 590 -14.87 -19.69 -19.56
N SER A 591 -14.68 -20.92 -19.13
CA SER A 591 -15.75 -21.91 -18.91
C SER A 591 -15.26 -22.97 -17.91
N VAL A 592 -16.09 -23.99 -17.68
CA VAL A 592 -15.69 -25.22 -16.97
C VAL A 592 -14.40 -25.79 -17.56
N LYS A 593 -14.20 -25.72 -18.88
CA LYS A 593 -12.99 -26.24 -19.55
C LYS A 593 -11.72 -25.50 -19.16
N SER A 594 -11.81 -24.23 -18.78
CA SER A 594 -10.67 -23.46 -18.31
C SER A 594 -10.14 -23.96 -16.97
N ASP A 595 -11.03 -24.34 -16.05
CA ASP A 595 -10.65 -24.98 -14.78
C ASP A 595 -10.10 -26.39 -15.01
N VAL A 596 -10.67 -27.15 -15.95
CA VAL A 596 -10.16 -28.49 -16.28
C VAL A 596 -8.75 -28.42 -16.87
N TYR A 597 -8.44 -27.41 -17.70
CA TYR A 597 -7.07 -27.17 -18.16
C TYR A 597 -6.13 -26.89 -16.97
N SER A 598 -6.54 -26.00 -16.07
CA SER A 598 -5.76 -25.66 -14.87
C SER A 598 -5.52 -26.89 -13.99
N PHE A 599 -6.53 -27.77 -13.86
CA PHE A 599 -6.43 -29.05 -13.17
C PHE A 599 -5.46 -30.02 -13.83
N GLY A 600 -5.45 -30.09 -15.17
CA GLY A 600 -4.48 -30.89 -15.92
C GLY A 600 -3.04 -30.45 -15.65
N VAL A 601 -2.77 -29.14 -15.63
CA VAL A 601 -1.45 -28.60 -15.25
C VAL A 601 -1.09 -29.00 -13.82
N LEU A 602 -2.03 -28.86 -12.88
CA LEU A 602 -1.84 -29.25 -11.49
C LEU A 602 -1.55 -30.75 -11.32
N MET A 603 -2.21 -31.62 -12.09
CA MET A 603 -1.92 -33.05 -12.10
C MET A 603 -0.49 -33.34 -12.56
N LEU A 604 0.01 -32.65 -13.59
CA LEU A 604 1.40 -32.80 -14.04
C LEU A 604 2.38 -32.40 -12.94
N GLU A 605 2.10 -31.34 -12.19
CA GLU A 605 2.93 -30.93 -11.05
C GLU A 605 2.91 -31.98 -9.93
N ILE A 606 1.75 -32.57 -9.63
CA ILE A 606 1.61 -33.62 -8.61
C ILE A 606 2.38 -34.87 -9.03
N VAL A 607 2.23 -35.34 -10.27
CA VAL A 607 2.88 -36.58 -10.76
C VAL A 607 4.40 -36.40 -10.89
N SER A 608 4.86 -35.25 -11.39
CA SER A 608 6.29 -35.01 -11.65
C SER A 608 7.05 -34.49 -10.44
N GLY A 609 6.37 -33.89 -9.46
CA GLY A 609 7.03 -33.12 -8.38
C GLY A 609 7.73 -31.86 -8.89
N ARG A 610 7.48 -31.42 -10.12
CA ARG A 610 8.14 -30.27 -10.75
C ARG A 610 7.18 -29.11 -10.90
N LYS A 611 7.67 -27.90 -10.63
CA LYS A 611 6.89 -26.67 -10.74
C LYS A 611 6.85 -26.15 -12.17
N ASN A 612 5.67 -25.87 -12.69
CA ASN A 612 5.46 -25.48 -14.09
C ASN A 612 6.19 -24.18 -14.48
N ASN A 613 6.18 -23.17 -13.61
CA ASN A 613 6.71 -21.83 -13.90
C ASN A 613 8.23 -21.66 -13.70
N SER A 614 8.93 -22.69 -13.20
CA SER A 614 10.39 -22.68 -13.00
C SER A 614 11.08 -23.83 -13.71
N PHE A 615 10.39 -24.48 -14.66
CA PHE A 615 10.94 -25.59 -15.40
C PHE A 615 11.78 -25.10 -16.58
N SER A 616 13.08 -25.44 -16.58
CA SER A 616 13.99 -25.25 -17.71
C SER A 616 14.70 -26.57 -17.98
N HIS A 617 14.35 -27.25 -19.07
CA HIS A 617 15.12 -28.40 -19.53
C HIS A 617 16.32 -27.93 -20.34
N THR A 618 17.47 -28.58 -20.17
CA THR A 618 18.80 -28.15 -20.61
C THR A 618 19.03 -28.07 -22.11
N GLU A 619 18.03 -28.41 -22.94
CA GLU A 619 18.20 -28.38 -24.39
C GLU A 619 17.18 -27.49 -25.10
N HIS A 620 15.90 -27.44 -24.69
CA HIS A 620 14.89 -26.55 -25.29
C HIS A 620 14.03 -25.89 -24.19
N SER A 621 13.80 -24.58 -24.26
CA SER A 621 13.05 -23.80 -23.27
C SER A 621 11.54 -24.06 -23.35
N VAL A 622 11.12 -25.27 -22.98
CA VAL A 622 9.73 -25.70 -22.98
C VAL A 622 9.21 -25.75 -21.54
N ASN A 623 7.99 -25.23 -21.29
CA ASN A 623 7.32 -25.34 -19.99
C ASN A 623 6.96 -26.81 -19.67
N LEU A 624 6.56 -27.12 -18.42
CA LEU A 624 6.29 -28.50 -17.98
C LEU A 624 5.26 -29.20 -18.88
N VAL A 625 4.23 -28.48 -19.31
CA VAL A 625 3.20 -28.99 -20.22
C VAL A 625 3.80 -29.43 -21.56
N GLY A 626 4.67 -28.61 -22.16
CA GLY A 626 5.31 -28.99 -23.42
C GLY A 626 6.38 -30.08 -23.25
N TYR A 627 7.08 -30.15 -22.12
CA TYR A 627 7.99 -31.26 -21.82
C TYR A 627 7.26 -32.60 -21.66
N ALA A 628 6.16 -32.62 -20.90
CA ALA A 628 5.30 -33.79 -20.77
C ALA A 628 4.80 -34.29 -22.14
N TRP A 629 4.48 -33.34 -23.03
CA TRP A 629 4.04 -33.64 -24.38
C TRP A 629 5.10 -34.29 -25.27
N GLU A 630 6.36 -33.83 -25.22
CA GLU A 630 7.44 -34.46 -25.99
C GLU A 630 7.75 -35.87 -25.48
N LEU A 631 7.83 -36.06 -24.15
CA LEU A 631 7.99 -37.40 -23.57
C LEU A 631 6.86 -38.35 -23.98
N TRP A 632 5.64 -37.85 -24.06
CA TRP A 632 4.50 -38.66 -24.50
C TRP A 632 4.63 -39.09 -25.96
N LYS A 633 5.01 -38.18 -26.88
CA LYS A 633 5.23 -38.52 -28.30
C LYS A 633 6.30 -39.59 -28.48
N GLU A 634 7.32 -39.55 -27.63
CA GLU A 634 8.44 -40.49 -27.64
C GLU A 634 8.12 -41.82 -26.95
N GLY A 635 6.91 -41.97 -26.36
CA GLY A 635 6.54 -43.14 -25.57
C GLY A 635 7.29 -43.25 -24.23
N ALA A 636 7.96 -42.17 -23.80
CA ALA A 636 8.82 -42.09 -22.63
C ALA A 636 8.13 -41.42 -21.43
N THR A 637 6.80 -41.50 -21.35
CA THR A 637 5.96 -40.82 -20.36
C THR A 637 6.34 -41.11 -18.90
N LEU A 638 6.86 -42.31 -18.62
CA LEU A 638 7.35 -42.69 -17.29
C LEU A 638 8.51 -41.79 -16.81
N ASN A 639 9.28 -41.19 -17.72
CA ASN A 639 10.39 -40.27 -17.40
C ASN A 639 9.90 -38.92 -16.85
N LEU A 640 8.59 -38.63 -16.94
CA LEU A 640 7.99 -37.44 -16.34
C LEU A 640 7.87 -37.60 -14.81
N MET A 641 7.80 -38.83 -14.33
CA MET A 641 7.49 -39.12 -12.92
C MET A 641 8.56 -38.59 -11.99
N ASP A 642 8.10 -38.20 -10.80
CA ASP A 642 9.00 -37.93 -9.69
C ASP A 642 9.81 -39.19 -9.39
N PRO A 643 11.15 -39.15 -9.46
CA PRO A 643 12.01 -40.30 -9.17
C PRO A 643 11.81 -40.87 -7.76
N ALA A 644 11.21 -40.10 -6.83
CA ALA A 644 10.87 -40.57 -5.50
C ALA A 644 9.64 -41.50 -5.46
N LEU A 645 8.94 -41.70 -6.58
CA LEU A 645 7.71 -42.50 -6.69
C LEU A 645 7.89 -43.82 -7.44
N THR A 646 9.13 -44.26 -7.70
CA THR A 646 9.43 -45.45 -8.51
C THR A 646 9.15 -46.76 -7.77
N ASP A 647 7.88 -47.06 -7.53
CA ASP A 647 7.38 -48.39 -7.20
C ASP A 647 6.52 -48.90 -8.36
N SER A 648 6.86 -50.06 -8.92
CA SER A 648 6.24 -50.66 -10.12
C SER A 648 4.77 -51.06 -9.96
N CYS A 649 4.18 -50.91 -8.76
CA CYS A 649 2.82 -51.36 -8.46
C CYS A 649 1.72 -50.39 -8.91
N PHE A 650 2.07 -49.20 -9.41
CA PHE A 650 1.11 -48.12 -9.68
C PHE A 650 1.16 -47.59 -11.11
N GLU A 651 1.96 -48.22 -11.99
CA GLU A 651 2.19 -47.76 -13.37
C GLU A 651 0.88 -47.56 -14.14
N ASP A 652 -0.12 -48.44 -13.99
CA ASP A 652 -1.41 -48.32 -14.69
C ASP A 652 -2.25 -47.11 -14.25
N GLN A 653 -2.35 -46.85 -12.94
CA GLN A 653 -3.05 -45.68 -12.40
C GLN A 653 -2.33 -44.38 -12.76
N MET A 654 -1.00 -44.43 -12.77
CA MET A 654 -0.15 -43.31 -13.14
C MET A 654 -0.26 -43.00 -14.63
N LEU A 655 -0.23 -44.02 -15.50
CA LEU A 655 -0.48 -43.87 -16.94
C LEU A 655 -1.90 -43.36 -17.20
N GLN A 656 -2.90 -43.76 -16.41
CA GLN A 656 -4.26 -43.24 -16.52
C GLN A 656 -4.35 -41.76 -16.15
N CYS A 657 -3.66 -41.31 -15.10
CA CYS A 657 -3.58 -39.88 -14.75
C CYS A 657 -2.96 -39.04 -15.89
N ILE A 658 -1.91 -39.56 -16.53
CA ILE A 658 -1.27 -38.90 -17.67
C ILE A 658 -2.11 -39.04 -18.95
N HIS A 659 -2.90 -40.10 -19.09
CA HIS A 659 -3.84 -40.28 -20.19
C HIS A 659 -5.06 -39.34 -20.12
N ILE A 660 -5.48 -38.90 -18.93
CA ILE A 660 -6.55 -37.89 -18.81
C ILE A 660 -6.09 -36.54 -19.39
N GLU A 661 -4.79 -36.22 -19.35
CA GLU A 661 -4.19 -35.07 -20.03
C GLU A 661 -4.25 -35.18 -21.57
N LYS A 662 -4.11 -36.40 -22.12
CA LYS A 662 -4.26 -36.72 -23.56
C LYS A 662 -5.54 -36.16 -24.17
N GLN A 663 -6.67 -36.20 -23.44
CA GLN A 663 -7.95 -35.69 -23.92
C GLN A 663 -8.02 -34.16 -23.91
N LEU A 664 -7.34 -33.50 -22.98
CA LEU A 664 -7.35 -32.04 -22.86
C LEU A 664 -6.65 -31.35 -24.05
N LYS A 665 -5.58 -31.97 -24.58
CA LYS A 665 -4.91 -31.46 -25.79
C LYS A 665 -5.56 -31.96 -27.10
N HIS A 666 -6.26 -33.09 -27.12
CA HIS A 666 -7.01 -33.50 -28.32
C HIS A 666 -8.21 -32.57 -28.60
N ILE A 667 -8.88 -32.08 -27.54
CA ILE A 667 -9.87 -30.99 -27.62
C ILE A 667 -9.24 -29.68 -28.16
N TYR A 668 -7.96 -29.43 -27.86
CA TYR A 668 -7.22 -28.24 -28.29
C TYR A 668 -6.89 -28.22 -29.79
N LEU A 669 -6.56 -29.37 -30.40
CA LEU A 669 -6.22 -29.43 -31.84
C LEU A 669 -7.44 -29.51 -32.77
N THR A 670 -8.61 -29.92 -32.28
CA THR A 670 -9.83 -30.08 -33.09
C THR A 670 -10.70 -28.83 -33.21
N LYS A 671 -10.39 -27.73 -32.51
CA LYS A 671 -11.14 -26.45 -32.60
C LYS A 671 -11.15 -25.81 -34.01
N ASN A 672 -10.43 -26.35 -35.00
CA ASN A 672 -10.51 -25.92 -36.39
C ASN A 672 -11.62 -26.59 -37.23
N GLN A 673 -12.41 -27.52 -36.68
CA GLN A 673 -13.67 -27.93 -37.31
C GLN A 673 -14.78 -28.11 -36.27
N LYS A 674 -15.85 -27.34 -36.46
CA LYS A 674 -17.13 -27.34 -35.72
C LYS A 674 -17.45 -28.72 -35.12
N LEU A 675 -17.74 -28.80 -33.82
CA LEU A 675 -18.45 -29.97 -33.30
C LEU A 675 -19.40 -29.68 -32.13
N THR A 676 -20.69 -29.77 -32.45
CA THR A 676 -21.84 -29.89 -31.55
C THR A 676 -22.02 -31.33 -31.07
N ARG A 677 -20.97 -32.08 -30.71
CA ARG A 677 -21.14 -33.53 -30.46
C ARG A 677 -20.16 -34.23 -29.53
N TYR A 678 -19.77 -33.65 -28.39
CA TYR A 678 -19.17 -34.45 -27.30
C TYR A 678 -19.51 -33.86 -25.91
N MET A 679 -20.81 -33.93 -25.55
CA MET A 679 -21.29 -33.93 -24.16
C MET A 679 -22.06 -35.23 -23.93
N GLY A 680 -21.35 -36.35 -24.02
CA GLY A 680 -21.94 -37.69 -23.90
C GLY A 680 -20.95 -38.78 -23.49
N CYS A 681 -19.86 -38.44 -22.80
CA CYS A 681 -19.05 -39.43 -22.09
C CYS A 681 -19.03 -39.05 -20.61
N PRO A 682 -19.52 -39.93 -19.71
CA PRO A 682 -19.30 -39.79 -18.28
C PRO A 682 -17.79 -39.84 -18.02
N PHE A 683 -17.37 -39.30 -16.88
CA PHE A 683 -16.22 -39.84 -16.15
C PHE A 683 -16.71 -41.13 -15.47
N PRO A 684 -16.50 -42.35 -15.99
CA PRO A 684 -16.44 -43.51 -15.12
C PRO A 684 -14.98 -43.75 -14.74
N ILE A 685 -14.77 -44.43 -13.60
CA ILE A 685 -13.49 -44.96 -13.09
C ILE A 685 -12.83 -44.15 -11.96
N LEU A 686 -13.54 -43.29 -11.23
CA LEU A 686 -13.09 -42.91 -9.86
C LEU A 686 -14.13 -43.07 -8.75
N LEU A 687 -15.36 -43.49 -9.06
CA LEU A 687 -16.35 -43.87 -8.05
C LEU A 687 -17.07 -45.13 -8.54
N HIS A 688 -16.63 -46.30 -8.06
CA HIS A 688 -17.39 -47.53 -8.13
C HIS A 688 -17.58 -48.01 -6.69
N ASP A 689 -18.81 -47.85 -6.19
CA ASP A 689 -19.56 -48.79 -5.35
C ASP A 689 -20.65 -48.00 -4.61
N GLU A 690 -21.88 -48.01 -5.15
CA GLU A 690 -23.11 -48.02 -4.33
C GLU A 690 -24.43 -48.28 -5.09
N ASP A 691 -24.45 -48.42 -6.42
CA ASP A 691 -25.69 -48.70 -7.16
C ASP A 691 -25.89 -50.19 -7.52
N SER A 692 -25.72 -51.10 -6.56
CA SER A 692 -26.11 -52.51 -6.70
C SER A 692 -27.16 -52.94 -5.67
N LEU A 693 -28.17 -52.10 -5.41
CA LEU A 693 -29.31 -52.45 -4.55
C LEU A 693 -30.56 -51.72 -5.04
N ASN A 694 -31.02 -52.03 -6.26
CA ASN A 694 -32.43 -51.94 -6.67
C ASN A 694 -32.58 -52.52 -8.08
N ASP A 695 -32.60 -53.84 -8.16
CA ASP A 695 -33.37 -54.57 -9.17
C ASP A 695 -33.58 -56.01 -8.67
N LYS A 696 -34.64 -56.17 -7.86
CA LYS A 696 -35.44 -57.39 -7.73
C LYS A 696 -36.88 -57.02 -7.41
#